data_AF-K5BCL8-F1
#
_entry.id   AF-K5BCL8-F1
#
_cell.length_a   1.000
_cell.length_b   1.000
_cell.length_c   1.000
_cell.angle_alpha   90.00
_cell.angle_beta   90.00
_cell.angle_gamma   90.00
#
_symmetry.space_group_name_H-M   'P 1'
#
loop_
_entity.id
_entity.type
_entity.pdbx_description
1 polymer ?
#
loop_
_entity_poly.entity_id
_entity_poly.type
_entity_poly.pdbx_seq_one_letter_code
_entity_poly.pdbx_strand_id
1 'polypeptide(L)'
;MNSELSPDRFPDFFAAVNGGHRPFPWQMRLVERLFETNGEWPRLLDLPTGSGKSSTVDIAVYTLAAGLPVPRRIVFVVDRRVIVQQSAEHARHLARLLADSTDPHVKAVADGLLRLHADVAEPRPPLLVAELRGAIEQDRQWAERPDVPTVIASTVDQVGSRLLFRGYGVSDNMAPVHAGLLGNDTLILLDEVHLARPFAAILRRIQQRYRPQADGLPNRWQIVELSATPDRTDNTTTFSLEKHDWEHPVLGKRLTARKPARLATCKVPADPERAQVTLASRHAALVTELLSDERVRSVGVIVNRVRLASLVHRELTTKHGDAVEVRLITGRMRGYERNLVLQRVKERVGSGSGRTRQSTDAPSKIVVVATQTVEAGADLDFDVVVTDCASIDALVQRFGRVDRLGEFSTQMGEESPPPLSVIVGTDRLAKDRVDPVYGTALAATWEWLSRRGDEVDFGILSNVISETKNLPELMAPRSTGPILTRSHLDRLVRTSPRPDADVDIDAFLHGLGRRPDPDVEVVWRKDVSAETLRTIASGDDVEARLEEFSDLISAIPPTPDEAVSVPILQVKEWLDRSRPSAQATPREVVLTDLEAPASEGAEPQHLRPCLVWRDGRCFVTTSGSDLQPGDTVIVPSSYGGLEAGNWAPSSTQPVTDVAEAAVRATGRALLRINPATLKPSDFPNLGLPSEDELLPLSESERFARLQALVGSVTLDRDGEPMITGRIPTPETAEAFDVHPHALLQDWISQHAAPHILESFGQITKRNVQVVTSEFGPIYVLSSDIDREAIDSEPARSNSTACRCLLDDHLRDVAEWAAKFVDCLGIGSPLAEAVVSAARLHDLGKADARFQAYLREGAITQQNDVLLAKSDIPPQDRQRNRLARLRSGYPRGLRHEVASVALAQELLRDTPNPGLTRFLIASHHGYGRPFFPAQIDPDQYQVEYRGEHGALCSESPYRGGAPAGGTPDDFADAIRSFGWWGVAWLEAILRLADHGASRLNAAGNVDRRTS
;
A
#
# COMPACT_ATOMS: atom_id res chain seq x y z
N MET A 1 -19.28 25.87 -10.07
CA MET A 1 -17.93 26.37 -10.43
C MET A 1 -17.54 27.44 -9.44
N ASN A 2 -16.36 27.35 -8.85
CA ASN A 2 -15.78 28.40 -8.02
C ASN A 2 -15.30 29.54 -8.95
N SER A 3 -15.86 30.74 -8.85
CA SER A 3 -15.48 31.88 -9.69
C SER A 3 -14.06 32.39 -9.46
N GLU A 4 -13.41 31.94 -8.37
CA GLU A 4 -12.03 32.32 -8.02
C GLU A 4 -10.96 31.39 -8.63
N LEU A 5 -11.36 30.24 -9.19
CA LEU A 5 -10.44 29.27 -9.81
C LEU A 5 -10.71 29.20 -11.32
N SER A 6 -9.68 29.49 -12.11
CA SER A 6 -9.74 29.63 -13.56
C SER A 6 -8.39 29.29 -14.18
N PRO A 7 -8.33 28.97 -15.48
CA PRO A 7 -7.06 28.62 -16.14
C PRO A 7 -5.95 29.67 -15.92
N ASP A 8 -6.29 30.95 -15.94
CA ASP A 8 -5.36 32.08 -15.73
C ASP A 8 -4.77 32.15 -14.31
N ARG A 9 -5.40 31.51 -13.32
CA ARG A 9 -4.95 31.47 -11.91
C ARG A 9 -4.15 30.22 -11.57
N PHE A 10 -4.19 29.20 -12.42
CA PHE A 10 -3.40 27.99 -12.23
C PHE A 10 -1.88 28.23 -12.10
N PRO A 11 -1.24 29.12 -12.88
CA PRO A 11 0.20 29.38 -12.76
C PRO A 11 0.67 29.83 -11.37
N ASP A 12 -0.16 30.60 -10.66
CA ASP A 12 0.19 31.12 -9.34
C ASP A 12 0.03 30.04 -8.27
N PHE A 13 -1.06 29.26 -8.32
CA PHE A 13 -1.21 28.06 -7.50
C PHE A 13 -0.07 27.07 -7.73
N PHE A 14 0.23 26.77 -8.99
CA PHE A 14 1.27 25.81 -9.35
C PHE A 14 2.65 26.25 -8.84
N ALA A 15 2.96 27.55 -8.96
CA ALA A 15 4.20 28.11 -8.41
C ALA A 15 4.25 28.03 -6.88
N ALA A 16 3.14 28.28 -6.18
CA ALA A 16 3.08 28.19 -4.73
C ALA A 16 3.36 26.77 -4.20
N VAL A 17 2.89 25.73 -4.91
CA VAL A 17 3.06 24.33 -4.49
C VAL A 17 4.28 23.62 -5.07
N ASN A 18 4.95 24.22 -6.06
CA ASN A 18 6.16 23.66 -6.71
C ASN A 18 7.42 24.52 -6.49
N GLY A 19 7.54 25.20 -5.34
CA GLY A 19 8.76 25.93 -4.96
C GLY A 19 9.10 27.10 -5.90
N GLY A 20 8.09 27.80 -6.40
CA GLY A 20 8.23 28.97 -7.28
C GLY A 20 8.31 28.65 -8.77
N HIS A 21 8.35 27.38 -9.17
CA HIS A 21 8.38 26.99 -10.58
C HIS A 21 7.01 27.20 -11.23
N ARG A 22 6.97 27.95 -12.35
CA ARG A 22 5.75 28.10 -13.15
C ARG A 22 5.49 26.88 -14.05
N PRO A 23 4.23 26.60 -14.41
CA PRO A 23 3.89 25.44 -15.23
C PRO A 23 4.46 25.55 -16.64
N PHE A 24 4.79 24.40 -17.23
CA PHE A 24 5.16 24.29 -18.63
C PHE A 24 3.97 24.56 -19.56
N PRO A 25 4.22 24.94 -20.84
CA PRO A 25 3.14 25.29 -21.77
C PRO A 25 2.12 24.17 -21.96
N TRP A 26 2.55 22.91 -22.04
CA TRP A 26 1.63 21.77 -22.13
C TRP A 26 0.75 21.60 -20.88
N GLN A 27 1.26 21.91 -19.69
CA GLN A 27 0.48 21.83 -18.44
C GLN A 27 -0.64 22.86 -18.44
N MET A 28 -0.33 24.09 -18.89
CA MET A 28 -1.32 25.15 -19.08
C MET A 28 -2.39 24.77 -20.09
N ARG A 29 -1.98 24.29 -21.27
CA ARG A 29 -2.89 23.86 -22.33
C ARG A 29 -3.78 22.69 -21.89
N LEU A 30 -3.29 21.80 -21.02
CA LEU A 30 -4.11 20.74 -20.44
C LEU A 30 -5.17 21.29 -19.48
N VAL A 31 -4.82 22.26 -18.63
CA VAL A 31 -5.79 22.94 -17.75
C VAL A 31 -6.84 23.66 -18.58
N GLU A 32 -6.44 24.50 -19.54
CA GLU A 32 -7.34 25.22 -20.44
C GLU A 32 -8.33 24.26 -21.12
N ARG A 33 -7.81 23.18 -21.71
CA ARG A 33 -8.63 22.14 -22.33
C ARG A 33 -9.64 21.54 -21.35
N LEU A 34 -9.26 21.23 -20.10
CA LEU A 34 -10.18 20.65 -19.12
C LEU A 34 -11.30 21.63 -18.75
N PHE A 35 -11.04 22.94 -18.69
CA PHE A 35 -12.10 23.94 -18.49
C PHE A 35 -13.00 24.05 -19.73
N GLU A 36 -12.44 24.01 -20.93
CA GLU A 36 -13.19 24.05 -22.19
C GLU A 36 -14.08 22.81 -22.40
N THR A 37 -13.59 21.63 -22.04
CA THR A 37 -14.29 20.35 -22.18
C THR A 37 -15.13 19.97 -20.96
N ASN A 38 -15.26 20.88 -19.99
CA ASN A 38 -16.00 20.64 -18.74
C ASN A 38 -15.53 19.37 -18.00
N GLY A 39 -14.21 19.18 -17.89
CA GLY A 39 -13.59 18.11 -17.13
C GLY A 39 -13.32 16.80 -17.89
N GLU A 40 -13.43 16.79 -19.22
CA GLU A 40 -13.09 15.60 -20.02
C GLU A 40 -11.59 15.53 -20.29
N TRP A 41 -10.93 14.55 -19.65
CA TRP A 41 -9.51 14.27 -19.81
C TRP A 41 -9.19 13.62 -21.17
N PRO A 42 -8.03 13.95 -21.77
CA PRO A 42 -7.54 13.22 -22.95
C PRO A 42 -7.24 11.76 -22.60
N ARG A 43 -7.58 10.84 -23.51
CA ARG A 43 -7.31 9.40 -23.31
C ARG A 43 -5.82 9.05 -23.22
N LEU A 44 -4.97 9.78 -23.95
CA LEU A 44 -3.54 9.54 -24.03
C LEU A 44 -2.78 10.86 -23.93
N LEU A 45 -1.88 10.94 -22.97
CA LEU A 45 -0.86 11.97 -22.83
C LEU A 45 0.47 11.42 -23.36
N ASP A 46 0.82 11.80 -24.59
CA ASP A 46 2.07 11.44 -25.26
C ASP A 46 3.16 12.46 -24.90
N LEU A 47 3.83 12.20 -23.77
CA LEU A 47 4.77 13.11 -23.14
C LEU A 47 6.08 12.36 -22.84
N PRO A 48 7.24 12.82 -23.38
CA PRO A 48 8.53 12.24 -23.09
C PRO A 48 8.86 12.22 -21.60
N THR A 49 9.77 11.31 -21.19
CA THR A 49 10.27 11.29 -19.81
C THR A 49 10.97 12.62 -19.47
N GLY A 50 10.76 13.12 -18.25
CA GLY A 50 11.35 14.41 -17.81
C GLY A 50 10.51 15.65 -18.14
N SER A 51 9.37 15.51 -18.82
CA SER A 51 8.42 16.59 -19.13
C SER A 51 7.58 17.09 -17.95
N GLY A 52 7.68 16.46 -16.77
CA GLY A 52 6.90 16.84 -15.58
C GLY A 52 5.52 16.18 -15.46
N LYS A 53 5.36 14.94 -15.95
CA LYS A 53 4.08 14.18 -15.94
C LYS A 53 3.37 14.11 -14.58
N SER A 54 4.11 14.15 -13.46
CA SER A 54 3.55 14.12 -12.10
C SER A 54 2.59 15.29 -11.80
N SER A 55 2.76 16.43 -12.48
CA SER A 55 1.86 17.60 -12.40
C SER A 55 0.41 17.32 -12.80
N THR A 56 0.14 16.18 -13.44
CA THR A 56 -1.25 15.73 -13.71
C THR A 56 -2.06 15.57 -12.42
N VAL A 57 -1.42 15.24 -11.30
CA VAL A 57 -2.06 15.23 -9.97
C VAL A 57 -2.46 16.65 -9.57
N ASP A 58 -1.58 17.63 -9.70
CA ASP A 58 -1.86 19.04 -9.36
C ASP A 58 -3.01 19.60 -10.21
N ILE A 59 -3.00 19.29 -11.51
CA ILE A 59 -4.04 19.68 -12.47
C ILE A 59 -5.39 19.05 -12.08
N ALA A 60 -5.41 17.76 -11.72
CA ALA A 60 -6.61 17.07 -11.29
C ALA A 60 -7.19 17.63 -9.99
N VAL A 61 -6.34 17.92 -9.00
CA VAL A 61 -6.76 18.55 -7.74
C VAL A 61 -7.31 19.96 -7.99
N TYR A 62 -6.62 20.76 -8.81
CA TYR A 62 -7.05 22.13 -9.12
C TYR A 62 -8.41 22.18 -9.83
N THR A 63 -8.59 21.33 -10.86
CA THR A 63 -9.85 21.26 -11.62
C THR A 63 -11.01 20.73 -10.79
N LEU A 64 -10.74 19.79 -9.87
CA LEU A 64 -11.72 19.33 -8.89
C LEU A 64 -12.13 20.46 -7.93
N ALA A 65 -11.17 21.21 -7.38
CA ALA A 65 -11.42 22.35 -6.51
C ALA A 65 -12.18 23.49 -7.20
N ALA A 66 -11.96 23.67 -8.51
CA ALA A 66 -12.70 24.61 -9.35
C ALA A 66 -14.18 24.22 -9.53
N GLY A 67 -14.55 23.00 -9.16
CA GLY A 67 -15.90 22.47 -9.27
C GLY A 67 -16.28 22.04 -10.68
N LEU A 68 -15.30 21.64 -11.50
CA LEU A 68 -15.57 20.89 -12.72
C LEU A 68 -16.10 19.49 -12.35
N PRO A 69 -16.91 18.83 -13.20
CA PRO A 69 -17.47 17.51 -12.92
C PRO A 69 -16.45 16.38 -13.13
N VAL A 70 -15.25 16.54 -12.56
CA VAL A 70 -14.16 15.57 -12.57
C VAL A 70 -14.24 14.62 -11.37
N PRO A 71 -13.58 13.46 -11.41
CA PRO A 71 -13.48 12.53 -10.29
C PRO A 71 -12.96 13.12 -8.98
N ARG A 72 -13.53 12.68 -7.85
CA ARG A 72 -13.02 13.00 -6.51
C ARG A 72 -11.78 12.18 -6.13
N ARG A 73 -11.63 10.98 -6.70
CA ARG A 73 -10.45 10.11 -6.47
C ARG A 73 -9.50 10.18 -7.64
N ILE A 74 -8.24 10.47 -7.37
CA ILE A 74 -7.18 10.57 -8.37
C ILE A 74 -6.19 9.45 -8.09
N VAL A 75 -6.17 8.43 -8.93
CA VAL A 75 -5.33 7.24 -8.76
C VAL A 75 -4.17 7.31 -9.73
N PHE A 76 -2.97 7.56 -9.23
CA PHE A 76 -1.73 7.55 -9.99
C PHE A 76 -1.13 6.14 -9.93
N VAL A 77 -1.30 5.38 -11.01
CA VAL A 77 -0.89 3.98 -11.13
C VAL A 77 0.47 3.91 -11.81
N VAL A 78 1.42 3.26 -11.14
CA VAL A 78 2.75 3.00 -11.70
C VAL A 78 3.08 1.52 -11.58
N ASP A 79 3.52 0.90 -12.67
CA ASP A 79 3.81 -0.55 -12.71
C ASP A 79 5.13 -0.96 -12.02
N ARG A 80 5.70 -0.10 -11.17
CA ARG A 80 6.92 -0.41 -10.41
C ARG A 80 6.78 0.06 -8.97
N ARG A 81 6.95 -0.89 -8.05
CA ARG A 81 6.78 -0.71 -6.59
C ARG A 81 7.69 0.37 -6.01
N VAL A 82 8.92 0.53 -6.52
CA VAL A 82 9.90 1.50 -6.00
C VAL A 82 9.49 2.95 -6.28
N ILE A 83 8.70 3.19 -7.33
CA ILE A 83 8.34 4.54 -7.79
C ILE A 83 7.10 5.08 -7.09
N VAL A 84 6.20 4.19 -6.65
CA VAL A 84 4.93 4.57 -6.01
C VAL A 84 5.17 5.60 -4.90
N GLN A 85 6.26 5.43 -4.14
CA GLN A 85 6.68 6.34 -3.09
C GLN A 85 6.88 7.78 -3.56
N GLN A 86 7.51 8.01 -4.71
CA GLN A 86 7.75 9.38 -5.18
C GLN A 86 6.45 10.09 -5.54
N SER A 87 5.51 9.37 -6.15
CA SER A 87 4.19 9.93 -6.47
C SER A 87 3.38 10.18 -5.19
N ALA A 88 3.50 9.29 -4.21
CA ALA A 88 2.90 9.46 -2.88
C ALA A 88 3.51 10.65 -2.12
N GLU A 89 4.83 10.83 -2.17
CA GLU A 89 5.54 11.97 -1.55
C GLU A 89 5.08 13.30 -2.15
N HIS A 90 4.96 13.40 -3.48
CA HIS A 90 4.42 14.59 -4.15
C HIS A 90 3.00 14.90 -3.68
N ALA A 91 2.12 13.89 -3.65
CA ALA A 91 0.75 14.05 -3.17
C ALA A 91 0.68 14.45 -1.69
N ARG A 92 1.51 13.84 -0.82
CA ARG A 92 1.60 14.19 0.61
C ARG A 92 2.09 15.62 0.80
N HIS A 93 3.06 16.07 0.01
CA HIS A 93 3.54 17.44 0.02
C HIS A 93 2.40 18.42 -0.32
N LEU A 94 1.67 18.15 -1.41
CA LEU A 94 0.52 18.95 -1.82
C LEU A 94 -0.57 18.97 -0.73
N ALA A 95 -0.89 17.82 -0.14
CA ALA A 95 -1.90 17.73 0.92
C ALA A 95 -1.51 18.54 2.17
N ARG A 96 -0.24 18.50 2.59
CA ARG A 96 0.27 19.33 3.70
C ARG A 96 0.14 20.83 3.39
N LEU A 97 0.53 21.25 2.19
CA LEU A 97 0.38 22.65 1.78
C LEU A 97 -1.09 23.09 1.76
N LEU A 98 -2.00 22.25 1.28
CA LEU A 98 -3.43 22.55 1.28
C LEU A 98 -4.02 22.63 2.70
N ALA A 99 -3.47 21.89 3.66
CA ALA A 99 -3.90 21.94 5.05
C ALA A 99 -3.36 23.17 5.80
N ASP A 100 -2.08 23.52 5.59
CA ASP A 100 -1.34 24.42 6.49
C ASP A 100 -0.98 25.79 5.87
N SER A 101 -1.05 25.94 4.53
CA SER A 101 -0.57 27.15 3.85
C SER A 101 -1.49 28.36 4.07
N THR A 102 -0.87 29.53 4.19
CA THR A 102 -1.56 30.83 4.22
C THR A 102 -1.56 31.55 2.86
N ASP A 103 -0.93 30.95 1.85
CA ASP A 103 -0.92 31.49 0.48
C ASP A 103 -2.37 31.55 -0.07
N PRO A 104 -2.81 32.71 -0.59
CA PRO A 104 -4.20 32.89 -1.02
C PRO A 104 -4.60 31.97 -2.18
N HIS A 105 -3.67 31.61 -3.07
CA HIS A 105 -3.94 30.71 -4.19
C HIS A 105 -4.09 29.27 -3.72
N VAL A 106 -3.26 28.83 -2.78
CA VAL A 106 -3.38 27.49 -2.16
C VAL A 106 -4.66 27.39 -1.34
N LYS A 107 -5.00 28.44 -0.58
CA LYS A 107 -6.23 28.49 0.22
C LYS A 107 -7.49 28.43 -0.64
N ALA A 108 -7.54 29.12 -1.77
CA ALA A 108 -8.69 29.06 -2.67
C ALA A 108 -8.95 27.64 -3.21
N VAL A 109 -7.88 26.86 -3.44
CA VAL A 109 -7.97 25.44 -3.80
C VAL A 109 -8.43 24.60 -2.61
N ALA A 110 -7.85 24.79 -1.42
CA ALA A 110 -8.26 24.09 -0.20
C ALA A 110 -9.76 24.31 0.12
N ASP A 111 -10.23 25.56 0.08
CA ASP A 111 -11.63 25.93 0.28
C ASP A 111 -12.53 25.32 -0.81
N GLY A 112 -12.02 25.20 -2.05
CA GLY A 112 -12.68 24.51 -3.15
C GLY A 112 -12.92 23.03 -2.87
N LEU A 113 -11.93 22.34 -2.34
CA LEU A 113 -12.03 20.93 -1.97
C LEU A 113 -12.92 20.72 -0.74
N LEU A 114 -12.79 21.56 0.29
CA LEU A 114 -13.61 21.47 1.50
C LEU A 114 -15.10 21.63 1.22
N ARG A 115 -15.49 22.44 0.24
CA ARG A 115 -16.89 22.57 -0.21
C ARG A 115 -17.48 21.30 -0.81
N LEU A 116 -16.64 20.32 -1.20
CA LEU A 116 -17.10 19.04 -1.71
C LEU A 116 -17.47 18.07 -0.58
N HIS A 117 -17.00 18.31 0.64
CA HIS A 117 -17.24 17.41 1.78
C HIS A 117 -18.72 17.36 2.14
N ALA A 118 -19.17 16.20 2.59
CA ALA A 118 -20.45 16.08 3.27
C ALA A 118 -20.39 16.84 4.60
N ASP A 119 -21.46 17.57 4.91
CA ASP A 119 -21.62 18.34 6.16
C ASP A 119 -21.93 17.42 7.35
N VAL A 120 -20.97 16.58 7.73
CA VAL A 120 -21.06 15.64 8.85
C VAL A 120 -20.11 16.04 9.97
N ALA A 121 -20.43 15.62 11.21
CA ALA A 121 -19.66 15.94 12.41
C ALA A 121 -18.35 15.14 12.55
N GLU A 122 -17.60 15.00 11.46
CA GLU A 122 -16.28 14.37 11.41
C GLU A 122 -15.45 15.14 10.37
N PRO A 123 -14.74 16.21 10.77
CA PRO A 123 -13.93 17.01 9.86
C PRO A 123 -12.78 16.17 9.29
N ARG A 124 -12.43 16.45 8.04
CA ARG A 124 -11.35 15.78 7.30
C ARG A 124 -10.49 16.85 6.61
N PRO A 125 -9.20 16.58 6.36
CA PRO A 125 -8.35 17.51 5.63
C PRO A 125 -8.87 17.73 4.19
N PRO A 126 -8.54 18.86 3.54
CA PRO A 126 -9.01 19.15 2.18
C PRO A 126 -8.67 18.06 1.14
N LEU A 127 -7.56 17.34 1.35
CA LEU A 127 -7.10 16.28 0.48
C LEU A 127 -6.53 15.13 1.31
N LEU A 128 -7.05 13.92 1.10
CA LEU A 128 -6.44 12.70 1.64
C LEU A 128 -5.42 12.13 0.65
N VAL A 129 -4.42 11.46 1.18
CA VAL A 129 -3.41 10.75 0.39
C VAL A 129 -3.28 9.33 0.91
N ALA A 130 -3.25 8.37 0.00
CA ALA A 130 -2.98 6.98 0.34
C ALA A 130 -1.93 6.37 -0.58
N GLU A 131 -1.14 5.47 0.01
CA GLU A 131 -0.17 4.66 -0.71
C GLU A 131 -0.59 3.18 -0.69
N LEU A 132 -0.92 2.64 -1.86
CA LEU A 132 -1.34 1.25 -2.02
C LEU A 132 -0.26 0.47 -2.75
N ARG A 133 0.64 -0.17 -1.98
CA ARG A 133 1.75 -1.01 -2.45
C ARG A 133 1.98 -2.21 -1.51
N GLY A 134 2.55 -3.29 -2.05
CA GLY A 134 2.85 -4.50 -1.26
C GLY A 134 1.59 -5.19 -0.72
N ALA A 135 1.75 -6.29 0.00
CA ALA A 135 0.60 -6.98 0.59
C ALA A 135 0.07 -6.31 1.88
N ILE A 136 0.93 -5.53 2.54
CA ILE A 136 0.61 -4.83 3.79
C ILE A 136 0.00 -3.46 3.45
N GLU A 137 -1.28 -3.31 3.74
CA GLU A 137 -2.02 -2.06 3.55
C GLU A 137 -1.60 -1.00 4.58
N GLN A 138 -1.02 0.14 4.14
CA GLN A 138 -0.54 1.21 5.02
C GLN A 138 -1.64 2.17 5.47
N ASP A 139 -2.49 2.60 4.53
CA ASP A 139 -3.49 3.63 4.75
C ASP A 139 -4.87 3.05 4.46
N ARG A 140 -5.71 2.88 5.48
CA ARG A 140 -7.13 2.48 5.30
C ARG A 140 -8.08 3.67 5.17
N GLN A 141 -7.62 4.86 5.56
CA GLN A 141 -8.40 6.09 5.62
C GLN A 141 -9.03 6.50 4.27
N TRP A 142 -8.38 6.19 3.15
CA TRP A 142 -8.91 6.54 1.81
C TRP A 142 -10.26 5.90 1.49
N ALA A 143 -10.58 4.77 2.14
CA ALA A 143 -11.81 4.03 1.93
C ALA A 143 -12.89 4.38 2.96
N GLU A 144 -12.62 5.25 3.94
CA GLU A 144 -13.57 5.54 5.04
C GLU A 144 -14.63 6.59 4.69
N ARG A 145 -14.27 7.55 3.82
CA ARG A 145 -15.12 8.69 3.48
C ARG A 145 -15.29 8.77 1.96
N PRO A 146 -16.49 8.49 1.42
CA PRO A 146 -16.70 8.47 -0.01
C PRO A 146 -16.62 9.87 -0.65
N ASP A 147 -16.88 10.91 0.15
CA ASP A 147 -16.99 12.32 -0.23
C ASP A 147 -15.64 13.07 -0.25
N VAL A 148 -14.65 12.64 0.52
CA VAL A 148 -13.39 13.39 0.67
C VAL A 148 -12.49 13.20 -0.57
N PRO A 149 -12.04 14.29 -1.22
CA PRO A 149 -11.06 14.23 -2.30
C PRO A 149 -9.81 13.46 -1.89
N THR A 150 -9.36 12.54 -2.73
CA THR A 150 -8.26 11.63 -2.37
C THR A 150 -7.31 11.39 -3.53
N VAL A 151 -6.01 11.51 -3.30
CA VAL A 151 -4.96 11.05 -4.22
C VAL A 151 -4.41 9.71 -3.76
N ILE A 152 -4.42 8.72 -4.64
CA ILE A 152 -3.92 7.37 -4.36
C ILE A 152 -2.74 7.08 -5.27
N ALA A 153 -1.55 6.92 -4.70
CA ALA A 153 -0.40 6.39 -5.42
C ALA A 153 -0.40 4.87 -5.29
N SER A 154 -0.37 4.13 -6.41
CA SER A 154 -0.53 2.68 -6.35
C SER A 154 0.16 1.91 -7.47
N THR A 155 0.29 0.59 -7.27
CA THR A 155 0.66 -0.37 -8.32
C THR A 155 -0.57 -0.88 -9.09
N VAL A 156 -0.30 -1.48 -10.25
CA VAL A 156 -1.32 -2.18 -11.05
C VAL A 156 -2.01 -3.27 -10.23
N ASP A 157 -1.25 -4.06 -9.46
CA ASP A 157 -1.78 -5.12 -8.61
C ASP A 157 -2.82 -4.60 -7.61
N GLN A 158 -2.49 -3.54 -6.89
CA GLN A 158 -3.29 -3.07 -5.77
C GLN A 158 -4.61 -2.41 -6.23
N VAL A 159 -4.57 -1.61 -7.29
CA VAL A 159 -5.76 -1.00 -7.89
C VAL A 159 -6.56 -2.00 -8.70
N GLY A 160 -5.88 -2.80 -9.53
CA GLY A 160 -6.52 -3.75 -10.43
C GLY A 160 -7.25 -4.86 -9.69
N SER A 161 -6.62 -5.44 -8.66
CA SER A 161 -7.24 -6.48 -7.82
C SER A 161 -8.46 -5.96 -7.07
N ARG A 162 -8.38 -4.75 -6.47
CA ARG A 162 -9.51 -4.09 -5.79
C ARG A 162 -10.65 -3.75 -6.75
N LEU A 163 -10.34 -3.23 -7.93
CA LEU A 163 -11.34 -2.94 -8.98
C LEU A 163 -12.07 -4.22 -9.43
N LEU A 164 -11.38 -5.36 -9.42
CA LEU A 164 -11.90 -6.68 -9.77
C LEU A 164 -12.44 -7.46 -8.56
N PHE A 165 -12.79 -6.80 -7.44
CA PHE A 165 -13.40 -7.44 -6.26
C PHE A 165 -12.52 -8.51 -5.57
N ARG A 166 -11.20 -8.46 -5.76
CA ARG A 166 -10.21 -9.40 -5.19
C ARG A 166 -8.99 -8.69 -4.64
N GLY A 167 -9.23 -7.56 -3.94
CA GLY A 167 -8.16 -6.72 -3.42
C GLY A 167 -7.14 -7.49 -2.58
N TYR A 168 -5.86 -7.42 -2.96
CA TYR A 168 -4.78 -7.97 -2.13
C TYR A 168 -4.76 -7.28 -0.75
N GLY A 169 -4.74 -8.08 0.32
CA GLY A 169 -4.79 -7.59 1.70
C GLY A 169 -6.15 -7.02 2.12
N VAL A 170 -7.22 -7.23 1.34
CA VAL A 170 -8.58 -6.74 1.61
C VAL A 170 -9.49 -7.93 1.89
N SER A 171 -10.25 -7.88 2.98
CA SER A 171 -11.21 -8.93 3.31
C SER A 171 -12.32 -9.03 2.25
N ASP A 172 -12.86 -10.23 2.06
CA ASP A 172 -13.99 -10.49 1.17
C ASP A 172 -15.18 -9.54 1.41
N ASN A 173 -15.41 -9.18 2.68
CA ASN A 173 -16.48 -8.27 3.05
C ASN A 173 -16.18 -6.80 2.67
N MET A 174 -14.93 -6.37 2.58
CA MET A 174 -14.56 -5.00 2.16
C MET A 174 -14.28 -4.88 0.65
N ALA A 175 -14.08 -5.99 -0.04
CA ALA A 175 -13.84 -6.00 -1.49
C ALA A 175 -14.90 -5.22 -2.31
N PRO A 176 -16.22 -5.29 -2.01
CA PRO A 176 -17.22 -4.48 -2.70
C PRO A 176 -17.05 -2.97 -2.48
N VAL A 177 -16.67 -2.55 -1.27
CA VAL A 177 -16.46 -1.14 -0.94
C VAL A 177 -15.32 -0.59 -1.81
N HIS A 178 -14.18 -1.29 -1.83
CA HIS A 178 -13.01 -0.87 -2.60
C HIS A 178 -13.31 -0.84 -4.11
N ALA A 179 -13.99 -1.87 -4.63
CA ALA A 179 -14.40 -1.92 -6.03
C ALA A 179 -15.36 -0.76 -6.38
N GLY A 180 -16.34 -0.48 -5.52
CA GLY A 180 -17.32 0.61 -5.72
C GLY A 180 -16.66 1.99 -5.79
N LEU A 181 -15.74 2.27 -4.86
CA LEU A 181 -15.00 3.54 -4.81
C LEU A 181 -14.09 3.72 -6.03
N LEU A 182 -13.31 2.70 -6.41
CA LEU A 182 -12.40 2.76 -7.56
C LEU A 182 -13.13 2.73 -8.92
N GLY A 183 -14.36 2.20 -8.96
CA GLY A 183 -15.09 1.95 -10.19
C GLY A 183 -16.09 3.02 -10.64
N ASN A 184 -16.26 4.15 -9.94
CA ASN A 184 -17.27 5.17 -10.34
C ASN A 184 -16.84 6.62 -10.36
N ASP A 185 -16.20 7.10 -9.29
CA ASP A 185 -15.84 8.51 -9.13
C ASP A 185 -14.31 8.67 -9.03
N THR A 186 -13.65 8.05 -10.02
CA THR A 186 -12.19 7.86 -10.02
C THR A 186 -11.57 8.22 -11.37
N LEU A 187 -10.49 8.99 -11.34
CA LEU A 187 -9.57 9.25 -12.43
C LEU A 187 -8.38 8.31 -12.28
N ILE A 188 -8.15 7.44 -13.26
CA ILE A 188 -6.98 6.55 -13.29
C ILE A 188 -5.95 7.13 -14.25
N LEU A 189 -4.84 7.61 -13.69
CA LEU A 189 -3.65 8.04 -14.42
C LEU A 189 -2.67 6.87 -14.49
N LEU A 190 -2.59 6.19 -15.64
CA LEU A 190 -1.75 5.02 -15.83
C LEU A 190 -0.40 5.42 -16.44
N ASP A 191 0.63 5.51 -15.59
CA ASP A 191 1.98 5.85 -16.03
C ASP A 191 2.75 4.66 -16.58
N GLU A 192 3.60 4.94 -17.57
CA GLU A 192 4.39 3.94 -18.29
C GLU A 192 3.51 2.78 -18.80
N VAL A 193 2.38 3.11 -19.44
CA VAL A 193 1.35 2.15 -19.91
C VAL A 193 1.88 0.97 -20.73
N HIS A 194 3.07 1.11 -21.34
CA HIS A 194 3.75 0.05 -22.06
C HIS A 194 4.08 -1.18 -21.18
N LEU A 195 4.25 -0.98 -19.87
CA LEU A 195 4.45 -2.06 -18.89
C LEU A 195 3.11 -2.69 -18.45
N ALA A 196 2.06 -1.88 -18.32
CA ALA A 196 0.74 -2.28 -17.81
C ALA A 196 -0.34 -2.50 -18.90
N ARG A 197 0.04 -2.92 -20.11
CA ARG A 197 -0.88 -3.04 -21.26
C ARG A 197 -2.10 -3.96 -21.02
N PRO A 198 -1.96 -5.15 -20.39
CA PRO A 198 -3.11 -6.01 -20.11
C PRO A 198 -4.13 -5.31 -19.21
N PHE A 199 -3.64 -4.62 -18.16
CA PHE A 199 -4.48 -3.81 -17.29
C PHE A 199 -5.15 -2.65 -18.03
N ALA A 200 -4.43 -1.90 -18.88
CA ALA A 200 -5.02 -0.85 -19.72
C ALA A 200 -6.15 -1.38 -20.60
N ALA A 201 -5.96 -2.56 -21.22
CA ALA A 201 -6.98 -3.20 -22.04
C ALA A 201 -8.25 -3.56 -21.22
N ILE A 202 -8.09 -3.98 -19.96
CA ILE A 202 -9.21 -4.23 -19.05
C ILE A 202 -9.94 -2.95 -18.72
N LEU A 203 -9.23 -1.89 -18.33
CA LEU A 203 -9.83 -0.59 -18.01
C LEU A 203 -10.68 -0.07 -19.16
N ARG A 204 -10.14 -0.09 -20.40
CA ARG A 204 -10.88 0.30 -21.61
C ARG A 204 -12.12 -0.57 -21.81
N ARG A 205 -12.01 -1.88 -21.62
CA ARG A 205 -13.12 -2.81 -21.79
C ARG A 205 -14.21 -2.63 -20.73
N ILE A 206 -13.83 -2.34 -19.49
CA ILE A 206 -14.74 -1.96 -18.42
C ILE A 206 -15.49 -0.69 -18.82
N GLN A 207 -14.77 0.36 -19.24
CA GLN A 207 -15.35 1.64 -19.66
C GLN A 207 -16.32 1.50 -20.82
N GLN A 208 -15.96 0.72 -21.85
CA GLN A 208 -16.72 0.63 -23.10
C GLN A 208 -17.91 -0.33 -23.03
N ARG A 209 -17.87 -1.36 -22.17
CA ARG A 209 -18.85 -2.47 -22.23
C ARG A 209 -19.52 -2.82 -20.91
N TYR A 210 -18.86 -2.60 -19.77
CA TYR A 210 -19.33 -3.13 -18.49
C TYR A 210 -19.69 -2.06 -17.45
N ARG A 211 -19.51 -0.78 -17.77
CA ARG A 211 -20.08 0.34 -17.01
C ARG A 211 -21.24 0.97 -17.79
N PRO A 212 -22.49 0.49 -17.63
CA PRO A 212 -23.63 1.16 -18.23
C PRO A 212 -23.78 2.57 -17.62
N GLN A 213 -24.23 3.52 -18.43
CA GLN A 213 -24.76 4.77 -17.88
C GLN A 213 -26.06 4.41 -17.15
N ALA A 214 -26.07 4.57 -15.83
CA ALA A 214 -27.23 4.28 -15.00
C ALA A 214 -27.89 5.59 -14.57
N ASP A 215 -29.22 5.65 -14.69
CA ASP A 215 -29.98 6.83 -14.30
C ASP A 215 -29.79 7.11 -12.81
N GLY A 216 -29.49 8.37 -12.48
CA GLY A 216 -29.24 8.82 -11.11
C GLY A 216 -27.81 8.60 -10.59
N LEU A 217 -26.93 7.90 -11.31
CA LEU A 217 -25.51 7.80 -10.96
C LEU A 217 -24.65 8.78 -11.80
N PRO A 218 -23.75 9.57 -11.18
CA PRO A 218 -22.80 10.39 -11.92
C PRO A 218 -21.82 9.52 -12.72
N ASN A 219 -21.60 9.88 -13.97
CA ASN A 219 -20.62 9.20 -14.83
C ASN A 219 -19.33 10.02 -14.94
N ARG A 220 -18.47 9.94 -13.91
CA ARG A 220 -17.22 10.71 -13.84
C ARG A 220 -15.98 9.85 -14.05
N TRP A 221 -16.08 8.52 -14.07
CA TRP A 221 -14.94 7.61 -14.19
C TRP A 221 -14.14 7.81 -15.48
N GLN A 222 -12.87 8.15 -15.33
CA GLN A 222 -11.99 8.52 -16.45
C GLN A 222 -10.66 7.79 -16.36
N ILE A 223 -10.07 7.49 -17.53
CA ILE A 223 -8.80 6.79 -17.67
C ILE A 223 -7.91 7.60 -18.59
N VAL A 224 -6.68 7.85 -18.16
CA VAL A 224 -5.66 8.57 -18.92
C VAL A 224 -4.40 7.72 -18.94
N GLU A 225 -3.94 7.40 -20.13
CA GLU A 225 -2.68 6.70 -20.32
C GLU A 225 -1.55 7.72 -20.49
N LEU A 226 -0.47 7.56 -19.73
CA LEU A 226 0.74 8.36 -19.89
C LEU A 226 1.81 7.48 -20.55
N SER A 227 2.33 7.91 -21.70
CA SER A 227 3.35 7.16 -22.42
C SER A 227 4.40 8.07 -23.03
N ALA A 228 5.65 7.59 -23.08
CA ALA A 228 6.72 8.17 -23.88
C ALA A 228 6.89 7.47 -25.24
N THR A 229 6.22 6.33 -25.47
CA THR A 229 6.33 5.50 -26.68
C THR A 229 4.95 4.96 -27.08
N PRO A 230 4.07 5.80 -27.66
CA PRO A 230 2.73 5.37 -28.03
C PRO A 230 2.77 4.37 -29.20
N ASP A 231 1.91 3.35 -29.13
CA ASP A 231 1.58 2.57 -30.33
C ASP A 231 0.73 3.46 -31.24
N ARG A 232 1.32 3.89 -32.36
CA ARG A 232 0.70 4.81 -33.34
C ARG A 232 -0.50 4.22 -34.11
N THR A 233 -1.07 3.12 -33.64
CA THR A 233 -2.13 2.36 -34.32
C THR A 233 -3.54 2.79 -33.96
N ASP A 234 -3.73 3.58 -32.90
CA ASP A 234 -5.06 3.99 -32.42
C ASP A 234 -5.37 5.47 -32.72
N ASN A 235 -6.44 5.74 -33.47
CA ASN A 235 -7.03 7.07 -33.76
C ASN A 235 -7.69 7.72 -32.51
N THR A 236 -6.98 7.73 -31.39
CA THR A 236 -7.49 8.29 -30.13
C THR A 236 -7.18 9.79 -30.02
N THR A 237 -7.89 10.49 -29.12
CA THR A 237 -7.61 11.89 -28.79
C THR A 237 -6.27 11.99 -28.05
N THR A 238 -5.17 12.01 -28.79
CA THR A 238 -3.81 12.14 -28.26
C THR A 238 -3.54 13.61 -27.91
N PHE A 239 -2.94 13.83 -26.74
CA PHE A 239 -2.38 15.12 -26.34
C PHE A 239 -0.87 15.00 -26.37
N SER A 240 -0.21 15.78 -27.23
CA SER A 240 1.23 15.74 -27.45
C SER A 240 1.85 17.13 -27.30
N LEU A 241 3.18 17.18 -27.15
CA LEU A 241 3.93 18.44 -27.09
C LEU A 241 3.77 19.26 -28.38
N GLU A 242 3.69 20.58 -28.22
CA GLU A 242 3.61 21.56 -29.30
C GLU A 242 4.88 22.40 -29.40
N LYS A 243 5.00 23.20 -30.46
CA LYS A 243 6.17 24.06 -30.73
C LYS A 243 6.63 24.87 -29.51
N HIS A 244 5.70 25.48 -28.77
CA HIS A 244 6.00 26.27 -27.58
C HIS A 244 6.67 25.47 -26.46
N ASP A 245 6.41 24.17 -26.36
CA ASP A 245 7.06 23.29 -25.37
C ASP A 245 8.54 23.09 -25.68
N TRP A 246 8.89 22.98 -26.97
CA TRP A 246 10.26 22.83 -27.46
C TRP A 246 11.07 24.12 -27.33
N GLU A 247 10.42 25.27 -27.50
CA GLU A 247 11.04 26.59 -27.37
C GLU A 247 11.17 27.06 -25.91
N HIS A 248 10.55 26.35 -24.96
CA HIS A 248 10.54 26.75 -23.56
C HIS A 248 11.94 26.67 -22.93
N PRO A 249 12.43 27.70 -22.20
CA PRO A 249 13.82 27.78 -21.71
C PRO A 249 14.30 26.64 -20.81
N VAL A 250 13.39 25.98 -20.10
CA VAL A 250 13.69 24.84 -19.21
C VAL A 250 13.38 23.51 -19.91
N LEU A 251 12.11 23.25 -20.24
CA LEU A 251 11.67 22.04 -20.92
C LEU A 251 12.41 21.79 -22.26
N GLY A 252 12.64 22.83 -23.07
CA GLY A 252 13.38 22.73 -24.33
C GLY A 252 14.77 22.11 -24.15
N LYS A 253 15.53 22.53 -23.13
CA LYS A 253 16.85 21.95 -22.81
C LYS A 253 16.78 20.45 -22.55
N ARG A 254 15.75 19.99 -21.82
CA ARG A 254 15.52 18.57 -21.53
C ARG A 254 15.21 17.79 -22.80
N LEU A 255 14.40 18.39 -23.68
CA LEU A 255 13.96 17.78 -24.94
C LEU A 255 15.08 17.70 -25.99
N THR A 256 16.02 18.65 -25.99
CA THR A 256 17.13 18.71 -26.96
C THR A 256 18.43 18.09 -26.46
N ALA A 257 18.47 17.57 -25.23
CA ALA A 257 19.66 16.97 -24.64
C ALA A 257 20.17 15.77 -25.44
N ARG A 258 21.47 15.73 -25.71
CA ARG A 258 22.15 14.61 -26.38
C ARG A 258 22.56 13.56 -25.36
N LYS A 259 22.43 12.28 -25.72
CA LYS A 259 22.69 11.15 -24.82
C LYS A 259 23.52 10.08 -25.52
N PRO A 260 24.77 10.39 -25.88
CA PRO A 260 25.58 9.48 -26.68
C PRO A 260 26.11 8.31 -25.84
N ALA A 261 26.19 7.15 -26.48
CA ALA A 261 26.63 5.91 -25.89
C ALA A 261 27.57 5.14 -26.82
N ARG A 262 28.60 4.51 -26.25
CA ARG A 262 29.48 3.58 -26.93
C ARG A 262 29.25 2.14 -26.48
N LEU A 263 29.59 1.18 -27.33
CA LEU A 263 29.48 -0.24 -27.01
C LEU A 263 30.77 -0.77 -26.36
N ALA A 264 30.62 -1.68 -25.41
CA ALA A 264 31.72 -2.39 -24.79
C ALA A 264 31.43 -3.90 -24.70
N THR A 265 32.20 -4.71 -25.42
CA THR A 265 32.08 -6.17 -25.35
C THR A 265 32.89 -6.74 -24.17
N CYS A 266 32.29 -7.64 -23.40
CA CYS A 266 32.93 -8.40 -22.34
C CYS A 266 33.03 -9.88 -22.74
N LYS A 267 34.23 -10.48 -22.64
CA LYS A 267 34.41 -11.92 -22.84
C LYS A 267 34.18 -12.64 -21.52
N VAL A 268 33.21 -13.54 -21.46
CA VAL A 268 32.84 -14.22 -20.21
C VAL A 268 33.04 -15.76 -20.27
N PRO A 269 33.50 -16.39 -19.16
CA PRO A 269 33.63 -17.85 -19.06
C PRO A 269 32.34 -18.65 -19.26
N ALA A 270 32.49 -19.98 -19.47
CA ALA A 270 31.40 -20.97 -19.61
C ALA A 270 30.47 -20.98 -18.40
N ASP A 271 31.10 -20.95 -17.25
CA ASP A 271 30.49 -21.03 -15.95
C ASP A 271 29.73 -19.74 -15.60
N PRO A 272 28.41 -19.82 -15.27
CA PRO A 272 27.59 -18.66 -14.98
C PRO A 272 28.09 -17.80 -13.81
N GLU A 273 28.60 -18.42 -12.74
CA GLU A 273 29.06 -17.69 -11.56
C GLU A 273 30.33 -16.89 -11.88
N ARG A 274 31.31 -17.54 -12.51
CA ARG A 274 32.53 -16.86 -12.98
C ARG A 274 32.23 -15.82 -14.06
N ALA A 275 31.21 -16.04 -14.89
CA ALA A 275 30.74 -15.06 -15.86
C ALA A 275 30.23 -13.79 -15.17
N GLN A 276 29.39 -13.91 -14.12
CA GLN A 276 28.93 -12.76 -13.36
C GLN A 276 30.08 -12.00 -12.68
N VAL A 277 31.05 -12.69 -12.09
CA VAL A 277 32.23 -12.06 -11.48
C VAL A 277 33.06 -11.32 -12.53
N THR A 278 33.32 -11.93 -13.69
CA THR A 278 34.07 -11.30 -14.78
C THR A 278 33.35 -10.05 -15.30
N LEU A 279 32.03 -10.14 -15.45
CA LEU A 279 31.19 -9.03 -15.90
C LEU A 279 31.14 -7.90 -14.86
N ALA A 280 31.11 -8.23 -13.57
CA ALA A 280 31.16 -7.26 -12.49
C ALA A 280 32.46 -6.44 -12.53
N SER A 281 33.60 -7.13 -12.69
CA SER A 281 34.89 -6.45 -12.80
C SER A 281 35.03 -5.61 -14.06
N ARG A 282 34.39 -6.04 -15.16
CA ARG A 282 34.30 -5.21 -16.37
C ARG A 282 33.52 -3.91 -16.13
N HIS A 283 32.36 -3.99 -15.47
CA HIS A 283 31.58 -2.81 -15.09
C HIS A 283 32.37 -1.88 -14.17
N ALA A 284 32.99 -2.42 -13.12
CA ALA A 284 33.79 -1.62 -12.17
C ALA A 284 34.98 -0.92 -12.86
N ALA A 285 35.63 -1.58 -13.82
CA ALA A 285 36.69 -0.99 -14.63
C ALA A 285 36.18 0.17 -15.51
N LEU A 286 35.05 0.00 -16.19
CA LEU A 286 34.43 1.05 -17.03
C LEU A 286 33.96 2.25 -16.21
N VAL A 287 33.40 2.01 -15.02
CA VAL A 287 33.04 3.07 -14.08
C VAL A 287 34.29 3.82 -13.63
N THR A 288 35.38 3.11 -13.32
CA THR A 288 36.65 3.74 -12.95
C THR A 288 37.21 4.61 -14.09
N GLU A 289 37.10 4.15 -15.34
CA GLU A 289 37.47 4.91 -16.54
C GLU A 289 36.66 6.21 -16.63
N LEU A 290 35.33 6.16 -16.51
CA LEU A 290 34.47 7.35 -16.56
C LEU A 290 34.72 8.31 -15.39
N LEU A 291 34.98 7.78 -14.19
CA LEU A 291 35.32 8.59 -13.02
C LEU A 291 36.70 9.26 -13.14
N SER A 292 37.54 8.90 -14.10
CA SER A 292 38.80 9.62 -14.36
C SER A 292 38.57 10.98 -15.03
N ASP A 293 37.42 11.18 -15.68
CA ASP A 293 37.00 12.48 -16.19
C ASP A 293 36.53 13.36 -15.02
N GLU A 294 37.15 14.54 -14.84
CA GLU A 294 36.81 15.48 -13.77
C GLU A 294 35.41 16.10 -13.95
N ARG A 295 34.89 16.07 -15.19
CA ARG A 295 33.56 16.57 -15.54
C ARG A 295 32.46 15.62 -15.06
N VAL A 296 32.76 14.34 -14.89
CA VAL A 296 31.82 13.32 -14.40
C VAL A 296 31.79 13.30 -12.87
N ARG A 297 30.61 13.56 -12.31
CA ARG A 297 30.34 13.56 -10.86
C ARG A 297 29.36 12.49 -10.45
N SER A 298 28.44 12.10 -11.34
CA SER A 298 27.47 11.04 -11.08
C SER A 298 27.48 9.97 -12.17
N VAL A 299 27.58 8.70 -11.75
CA VAL A 299 27.52 7.55 -12.66
C VAL A 299 26.40 6.61 -12.22
N GLY A 300 25.45 6.34 -13.11
CA GLY A 300 24.47 5.27 -12.92
C GLY A 300 25.00 3.95 -13.47
N VAL A 301 24.97 2.88 -12.70
CA VAL A 301 25.34 1.54 -13.16
C VAL A 301 24.10 0.66 -13.18
N ILE A 302 23.55 0.40 -14.37
CA ILE A 302 22.25 -0.28 -14.51
C ILE A 302 22.43 -1.65 -15.13
N VAL A 303 22.28 -2.69 -14.31
CA VAL A 303 22.49 -4.09 -14.71
C VAL A 303 21.20 -4.89 -14.67
N ASN A 304 21.13 -5.99 -15.42
CA ASN A 304 19.87 -6.74 -15.58
C ASN A 304 19.55 -7.73 -14.45
N ARG A 305 20.50 -7.95 -13.52
CA ARG A 305 20.42 -8.99 -12.48
C ARG A 305 20.85 -8.45 -11.11
N VAL A 306 20.15 -8.86 -10.05
CA VAL A 306 20.42 -8.41 -8.67
C VAL A 306 21.81 -8.82 -8.20
N ARG A 307 22.22 -10.07 -8.44
CA ARG A 307 23.54 -10.56 -8.05
C ARG A 307 24.69 -9.81 -8.69
N LEU A 308 24.59 -9.48 -9.98
CA LEU A 308 25.57 -8.66 -10.67
C LEU A 308 25.65 -7.26 -10.06
N ALA A 309 24.50 -6.66 -9.70
CA ALA A 309 24.47 -5.35 -9.03
C ALA A 309 25.21 -5.40 -7.68
N SER A 310 24.96 -6.43 -6.86
CA SER A 310 25.65 -6.61 -5.58
C SER A 310 27.16 -6.85 -5.75
N LEU A 311 27.58 -7.62 -6.77
CA LEU A 311 29.00 -7.85 -7.07
C LEU A 311 29.70 -6.55 -7.51
N VAL A 312 29.07 -5.77 -8.40
CA VAL A 312 29.61 -4.49 -8.87
C VAL A 312 29.69 -3.48 -7.72
N HIS A 313 28.65 -3.38 -6.89
CA HIS A 313 28.64 -2.55 -5.71
C HIS A 313 29.81 -2.90 -4.79
N ARG A 314 29.96 -4.18 -4.43
CA ARG A 314 31.06 -4.65 -3.57
C ARG A 314 32.43 -4.32 -4.17
N GLU A 315 32.63 -4.56 -5.47
CA GLU A 315 33.91 -4.28 -6.11
C GLU A 315 34.25 -2.78 -6.14
N LEU A 316 33.26 -1.93 -6.43
CA LEU A 316 33.43 -0.48 -6.43
C LEU A 316 33.69 0.07 -5.03
N THR A 317 32.95 -0.39 -4.03
CA THR A 317 33.14 0.02 -2.62
C THR A 317 34.52 -0.38 -2.12
N THR A 318 34.98 -1.61 -2.40
CA THR A 318 36.33 -2.05 -2.02
C THR A 318 37.43 -1.26 -2.73
N LYS A 319 37.22 -0.89 -4.00
CA LYS A 319 38.25 -0.24 -4.82
C LYS A 319 38.41 1.25 -4.51
N HIS A 320 37.32 1.96 -4.27
CA HIS A 320 37.31 3.41 -4.11
C HIS A 320 37.21 3.86 -2.65
N GLY A 321 36.79 3.00 -1.73
CA GLY A 321 36.61 3.34 -0.32
C GLY A 321 35.77 4.61 -0.15
N ASP A 322 36.22 5.52 0.72
CA ASP A 322 35.52 6.77 1.01
C ASP A 322 35.69 7.87 -0.07
N ALA A 323 36.52 7.64 -1.10
CA ALA A 323 36.77 8.63 -2.15
C ALA A 323 35.55 8.82 -3.09
N VAL A 324 34.71 7.78 -3.22
CA VAL A 324 33.52 7.77 -4.08
C VAL A 324 32.36 7.19 -3.27
N GLU A 325 31.24 7.91 -3.21
CA GLU A 325 30.05 7.39 -2.57
C GLU A 325 29.38 6.34 -3.48
N VAL A 326 29.43 5.05 -3.11
CA VAL A 326 28.81 3.96 -3.87
C VAL A 326 27.53 3.52 -3.17
N ARG A 327 26.41 3.50 -3.89
CA ARG A 327 25.09 3.10 -3.37
C ARG A 327 24.47 2.00 -4.23
N LEU A 328 23.74 1.07 -3.60
CA LEU A 328 23.03 -0.03 -4.27
C LEU A 328 21.52 0.13 -4.13
N ILE A 329 20.77 0.06 -5.25
CA ILE A 329 19.30 0.10 -5.27
C ILE A 329 18.76 -1.07 -6.08
N THR A 330 17.99 -1.96 -5.46
CA THR A 330 17.31 -3.07 -6.16
C THR A 330 15.85 -3.21 -5.74
N GLY A 331 15.05 -3.99 -6.49
CA GLY A 331 13.63 -4.18 -6.21
C GLY A 331 13.37 -5.07 -5.01
N ARG A 332 14.40 -5.79 -4.54
CA ARG A 332 14.36 -6.75 -3.42
C ARG A 332 14.99 -6.19 -2.15
N MET A 333 14.92 -4.87 -1.97
CA MET A 333 15.37 -4.21 -0.75
C MET A 333 14.25 -4.09 0.28
N ARG A 334 14.61 -4.22 1.56
CA ARG A 334 13.72 -3.91 2.68
C ARG A 334 13.35 -2.43 2.65
N GLY A 335 12.08 -2.11 2.90
CA GLY A 335 11.57 -0.75 2.72
C GLY A 335 12.35 0.31 3.50
N TYR A 336 12.75 0.03 4.75
CA TYR A 336 13.52 0.93 5.61
C TYR A 336 14.88 1.32 5.00
N GLU A 337 15.74 0.34 4.69
CA GLU A 337 17.04 0.60 4.05
C GLU A 337 16.88 1.26 2.69
N ARG A 338 15.89 0.82 1.91
CA ARG A 338 15.60 1.40 0.59
C ARG A 338 15.28 2.89 0.73
N ASN A 339 14.46 3.28 1.69
CA ASN A 339 14.08 4.68 1.90
C ASN A 339 15.30 5.54 2.27
N LEU A 340 16.18 5.05 3.15
CA LEU A 340 17.44 5.72 3.50
C LEU A 340 18.36 5.90 2.29
N VAL A 341 18.55 4.85 1.49
CA VAL A 341 19.38 4.91 0.29
C VAL A 341 18.78 5.86 -0.74
N LEU A 342 17.47 5.80 -0.98
CA LEU A 342 16.79 6.66 -1.94
C LEU A 342 16.85 8.14 -1.54
N GLN A 343 16.64 8.46 -0.26
CA GLN A 343 16.77 9.83 0.24
C GLN A 343 18.17 10.37 -0.06
N ARG A 344 19.21 9.60 0.29
CA ARG A 344 20.59 10.00 0.05
C ARG A 344 20.95 10.14 -1.43
N VAL A 345 20.42 9.24 -2.26
CA VAL A 345 20.59 9.32 -3.71
C VAL A 345 19.87 10.55 -4.29
N LYS A 346 18.65 10.85 -3.85
CA LYS A 346 17.92 12.07 -4.27
C LYS A 346 18.67 13.35 -3.90
N GLU A 347 19.27 13.43 -2.71
CA GLU A 347 20.11 14.58 -2.30
C GLU A 347 21.28 14.84 -3.26
N ARG A 348 21.81 13.78 -3.90
CA ARG A 348 23.05 13.83 -4.69
C ARG A 348 22.82 13.84 -6.20
N VAL A 349 21.77 13.17 -6.68
CA VAL A 349 21.47 13.01 -8.11
C VAL A 349 20.00 13.31 -8.45
N GLY A 350 19.20 13.81 -7.52
CA GLY A 350 17.82 14.22 -7.81
C GLY A 350 17.74 15.51 -8.64
N SER A 351 16.67 15.67 -9.42
CA SER A 351 16.45 16.92 -10.17
C SER A 351 16.29 18.08 -9.20
N GLY A 352 17.03 19.18 -9.41
CA GLY A 352 16.94 20.35 -8.53
C GLY A 352 17.68 20.22 -7.20
N SER A 353 18.49 19.16 -6.98
CA SER A 353 19.46 19.05 -5.87
C SER A 353 20.51 20.19 -5.83
N GLY A 354 20.40 21.15 -6.75
CA GLY A 354 21.16 22.38 -6.75
C GLY A 354 22.65 22.14 -6.86
N ARG A 355 23.08 20.98 -7.43
CA ARG A 355 24.47 20.48 -7.58
C ARG A 355 25.48 21.55 -7.18
N THR A 356 25.64 21.80 -5.88
CA THR A 356 26.55 22.83 -5.42
C THR A 356 27.89 22.15 -5.58
N ARG A 357 28.52 22.38 -6.72
CA ARG A 357 29.84 21.88 -7.13
C ARG A 357 30.97 22.36 -6.19
N GLN A 358 30.63 22.81 -4.98
CA GLN A 358 31.45 23.53 -4.02
C GLN A 358 31.13 23.13 -2.55
N SER A 359 30.66 21.91 -2.29
CA SER A 359 30.67 21.38 -0.91
C SER A 359 32.02 20.74 -0.62
N THR A 360 32.75 21.24 0.38
CA THR A 360 34.10 20.77 0.78
C THR A 360 34.08 19.50 1.63
N ASP A 361 32.93 19.11 2.19
CA ASP A 361 32.87 18.13 3.29
C ASP A 361 32.20 16.79 2.91
N ALA A 362 31.93 16.53 1.62
CA ALA A 362 31.34 15.27 1.12
C ALA A 362 32.11 14.73 -0.08
N PRO A 363 32.17 13.40 -0.32
CA PRO A 363 32.81 12.85 -1.51
C PRO A 363 32.25 13.52 -2.76
N SER A 364 33.12 14.00 -3.64
CA SER A 364 32.72 14.83 -4.78
C SER A 364 32.04 14.04 -5.92
N LYS A 365 32.07 12.70 -5.84
CA LYS A 365 31.54 11.79 -6.86
C LYS A 365 30.65 10.72 -6.23
N ILE A 366 29.60 10.33 -6.95
CA ILE A 366 28.64 9.30 -6.55
C ILE A 366 28.45 8.27 -7.67
N VAL A 367 28.38 7.00 -7.28
CA VAL A 367 28.01 5.88 -8.16
C VAL A 367 26.78 5.21 -7.60
N VAL A 368 25.73 5.10 -8.42
CA VAL A 368 24.49 4.42 -8.04
C VAL A 368 24.39 3.15 -8.87
N VAL A 369 24.62 2.01 -8.23
CA VAL A 369 24.44 0.68 -8.81
C VAL A 369 22.99 0.26 -8.62
N ALA A 370 22.32 -0.12 -9.70
CA ALA A 370 20.91 -0.48 -9.66
C ALA A 370 20.54 -1.57 -10.67
N THR A 371 19.41 -2.23 -10.41
CA THR A 371 18.73 -3.07 -11.39
C THR A 371 17.75 -2.23 -12.23
N GLN A 372 16.76 -2.85 -12.84
CA GLN A 372 15.70 -2.17 -13.61
C GLN A 372 14.84 -1.21 -12.75
N THR A 373 15.05 -1.16 -11.43
CA THR A 373 14.33 -0.28 -10.50
C THR A 373 14.44 1.21 -10.78
N VAL A 374 15.51 1.64 -11.45
CA VAL A 374 15.76 3.06 -11.79
C VAL A 374 15.29 3.42 -13.21
N GLU A 375 14.80 2.44 -13.99
CA GLU A 375 14.37 2.66 -15.39
C GLU A 375 13.14 3.55 -15.46
N ALA A 376 12.13 3.27 -14.65
CA ALA A 376 10.89 4.05 -14.61
C ALA A 376 10.87 4.96 -13.38
N GLY A 377 10.21 6.12 -13.53
CA GLY A 377 9.73 7.03 -12.48
C GLY A 377 10.61 7.48 -11.31
N ALA A 378 11.87 7.07 -11.20
CA ALA A 378 12.82 7.68 -10.29
C ALA A 378 13.32 9.01 -10.89
N ASP A 379 13.17 10.11 -10.15
CA ASP A 379 13.68 11.42 -10.55
C ASP A 379 15.18 11.55 -10.30
N LEU A 380 15.95 10.84 -11.13
CA LEU A 380 17.41 10.78 -11.08
C LEU A 380 18.01 11.40 -12.35
N ASP A 381 19.10 12.13 -12.17
CA ASP A 381 19.86 12.81 -13.21
C ASP A 381 21.36 12.49 -13.09
N PHE A 382 21.80 11.53 -13.91
CA PHE A 382 23.18 11.08 -14.02
C PHE A 382 23.92 11.82 -15.14
N ASP A 383 25.22 12.07 -14.96
CA ASP A 383 26.05 12.61 -16.04
C ASP A 383 26.27 11.55 -17.13
N VAL A 384 26.50 10.30 -16.71
CA VAL A 384 26.68 9.14 -17.59
C VAL A 384 26.15 7.87 -16.94
N VAL A 385 25.87 6.87 -17.77
CA VAL A 385 25.54 5.52 -17.31
C VAL A 385 26.47 4.46 -17.89
N VAL A 386 26.74 3.42 -17.09
CA VAL A 386 27.26 2.13 -17.55
C VAL A 386 26.14 1.13 -17.40
N THR A 387 25.68 0.53 -18.50
CA THR A 387 24.51 -0.33 -18.46
C THR A 387 24.69 -1.62 -19.24
N ASP A 388 24.13 -2.72 -18.75
CA ASP A 388 23.97 -3.93 -19.56
C ASP A 388 23.12 -3.62 -20.80
N CYS A 389 23.38 -4.36 -21.90
CA CYS A 389 22.44 -4.40 -23.01
C CYS A 389 21.06 -4.87 -22.52
N ALA A 390 20.00 -4.26 -23.04
CA ALA A 390 18.61 -4.61 -22.77
C ALA A 390 17.79 -4.48 -24.07
N SER A 391 16.47 -4.64 -23.99
CA SER A 391 15.58 -4.26 -25.10
C SER A 391 15.64 -2.75 -25.36
N ILE A 392 15.31 -2.32 -26.57
CA ILE A 392 15.44 -0.91 -26.98
C ILE A 392 14.59 0.04 -26.12
N ASP A 393 13.40 -0.39 -25.71
CA ASP A 393 12.50 0.35 -24.84
C ASP A 393 13.06 0.52 -23.43
N ALA A 394 13.68 -0.51 -22.86
CA ALA A 394 14.38 -0.42 -21.59
C ALA A 394 15.59 0.52 -21.67
N LEU A 395 16.37 0.46 -22.75
CA LEU A 395 17.49 1.38 -22.97
C LEU A 395 17.02 2.84 -23.03
N VAL A 396 15.97 3.15 -23.80
CA VAL A 396 15.38 4.51 -23.85
C VAL A 396 15.02 5.02 -22.45
N GLN A 397 14.44 4.16 -21.61
CA GLN A 397 14.09 4.52 -20.23
C GLN A 397 15.33 4.78 -19.35
N ARG A 398 16.37 3.94 -19.47
CA ARG A 398 17.67 4.12 -18.78
C ARG A 398 18.34 5.43 -19.17
N PHE A 399 18.42 5.72 -20.47
CA PHE A 399 18.95 6.98 -20.99
C PHE A 399 18.05 8.18 -20.65
N GLY A 400 16.77 7.97 -20.36
CA GLY A 400 15.89 8.98 -19.75
C GLY A 400 16.39 9.57 -18.42
N ARG A 401 17.39 8.94 -17.78
CA ARG A 401 18.07 9.39 -16.55
C ARG A 401 19.45 10.01 -16.80
N VAL A 402 19.95 9.98 -18.03
CA VAL A 402 21.20 10.63 -18.43
C VAL A 402 20.88 12.05 -18.89
N ASP A 403 21.57 13.03 -18.32
CA ASP A 403 21.36 14.46 -18.58
C ASP A 403 19.88 14.82 -18.71
N ARG A 404 19.10 14.39 -17.72
CA ARG A 404 17.65 14.49 -17.66
C ARG A 404 17.19 15.95 -17.68
N LEU A 405 17.96 16.83 -17.08
CA LEU A 405 17.70 18.27 -17.05
C LEU A 405 18.22 19.00 -18.30
N GLY A 406 19.06 18.36 -19.11
CA GLY A 406 19.75 18.97 -20.25
C GLY A 406 20.82 19.99 -19.87
N GLU A 407 21.11 20.15 -18.58
CA GLU A 407 22.08 21.12 -18.07
C GLU A 407 23.50 20.71 -18.42
N PHE A 408 23.81 19.42 -18.41
CA PHE A 408 25.15 18.93 -18.66
C PHE A 408 25.54 19.14 -20.12
N SER A 409 24.67 18.78 -21.07
CA SER A 409 24.86 19.07 -22.49
C SER A 409 24.92 20.57 -22.77
N THR A 410 24.04 21.36 -22.14
CA THR A 410 24.00 22.82 -22.34
C THR A 410 25.30 23.50 -21.88
N GLN A 411 25.88 23.07 -20.74
CA GLN A 411 27.09 23.66 -20.19
C GLN A 411 28.35 23.37 -21.01
N MET A 412 28.39 22.22 -21.68
CA MET A 412 29.57 21.78 -22.42
C MET A 412 29.66 22.43 -23.82
N GLY A 413 28.53 22.91 -24.35
CA GLY A 413 28.44 23.51 -25.68
C GLY A 413 28.64 22.51 -26.81
N GLU A 414 28.50 22.95 -28.06
CA GLU A 414 28.70 22.09 -29.24
C GLU A 414 30.17 21.67 -29.44
N GLU A 415 31.12 22.45 -28.91
CA GLU A 415 32.56 22.26 -29.12
C GLU A 415 33.19 21.21 -28.17
N SER A 416 32.51 20.83 -27.08
CA SER A 416 32.99 19.81 -26.14
C SER A 416 31.98 18.66 -26.02
N PRO A 417 32.20 17.51 -26.68
CA PRO A 417 31.24 16.43 -26.64
C PRO A 417 31.08 15.89 -25.21
N PRO A 418 29.84 15.57 -24.78
CA PRO A 418 29.59 14.99 -23.47
C PRO A 418 30.29 13.62 -23.37
N PRO A 419 30.72 13.17 -22.17
CA PRO A 419 31.29 11.85 -21.99
C PRO A 419 30.31 10.77 -22.43
N LEU A 420 30.85 9.73 -23.08
CA LEU A 420 30.04 8.67 -23.65
C LEU A 420 29.61 7.71 -22.55
N SER A 421 28.30 7.52 -22.42
CA SER A 421 27.77 6.39 -21.65
C SER A 421 28.20 5.07 -22.29
N VAL A 422 28.13 3.97 -21.54
CA VAL A 422 28.63 2.68 -22.02
C VAL A 422 27.55 1.61 -21.95
N ILE A 423 27.27 0.97 -23.08
CA ILE A 423 26.40 -0.22 -23.13
C ILE A 423 27.28 -1.47 -23.19
N VAL A 424 27.14 -2.34 -22.20
CA VAL A 424 27.95 -3.54 -22.02
C VAL A 424 27.19 -4.75 -22.55
N GLY A 425 27.80 -5.47 -23.49
CA GLY A 425 27.29 -6.74 -24.00
C GLY A 425 28.31 -7.86 -23.80
N THR A 426 27.86 -9.11 -23.70
CA THR A 426 28.77 -10.26 -23.63
C THR A 426 28.96 -10.90 -25.00
N ASP A 427 30.10 -11.56 -25.21
CA ASP A 427 30.39 -12.35 -26.42
C ASP A 427 29.46 -13.58 -26.60
N ARG A 428 28.58 -13.82 -25.63
CA ARG A 428 27.62 -14.92 -25.61
C ARG A 428 26.19 -14.53 -25.92
N LEU A 429 25.88 -13.23 -25.96
CA LEU A 429 24.54 -12.75 -26.31
C LEU A 429 24.05 -13.27 -27.68
N ALA A 430 24.98 -13.60 -28.58
CA ALA A 430 24.68 -14.21 -29.88
C ALA A 430 24.36 -15.72 -29.82
N LYS A 431 24.72 -16.43 -28.73
CA LYS A 431 24.56 -17.88 -28.56
C LYS A 431 23.32 -18.24 -27.72
N ASP A 432 23.05 -17.47 -26.67
CA ASP A 432 21.90 -17.67 -25.77
C ASP A 432 20.72 -16.81 -26.26
N ARG A 433 19.97 -17.32 -27.26
CA ARG A 433 18.99 -16.53 -28.03
C ARG A 433 17.77 -16.01 -27.26
N VAL A 434 17.51 -16.48 -26.04
CA VAL A 434 16.31 -16.11 -25.27
C VAL A 434 16.71 -15.74 -23.85
N ASP A 435 16.64 -14.45 -23.53
CA ASP A 435 16.78 -13.94 -22.16
C ASP A 435 15.45 -14.12 -21.40
N PRO A 436 15.46 -14.50 -20.10
CA PRO A 436 14.24 -14.64 -19.30
C PRO A 436 13.38 -13.36 -19.14
N VAL A 437 13.99 -12.18 -19.21
CA VAL A 437 13.30 -10.88 -19.01
C VAL A 437 12.91 -10.26 -20.35
N TYR A 438 13.85 -10.23 -21.30
CA TYR A 438 13.68 -9.54 -22.58
C TYR A 438 13.43 -10.48 -23.77
N GLY A 439 13.33 -11.79 -23.55
CA GLY A 439 13.16 -12.77 -24.62
C GLY A 439 14.27 -12.66 -25.67
N THR A 440 13.88 -12.67 -26.95
CA THR A 440 14.81 -12.50 -28.08
C THR A 440 15.24 -11.05 -28.31
N ALA A 441 14.58 -10.08 -27.66
CA ALA A 441 14.75 -8.66 -27.94
C ALA A 441 16.13 -8.14 -27.52
N LEU A 442 16.72 -8.70 -26.46
CA LEU A 442 18.06 -8.29 -26.00
C LEU A 442 19.12 -8.63 -27.07
N ALA A 443 19.11 -9.86 -27.58
CA ALA A 443 20.04 -10.28 -28.63
C ALA A 443 19.84 -9.48 -29.93
N ALA A 444 18.58 -9.26 -30.33
CA ALA A 444 18.24 -8.44 -31.49
C ALA A 444 18.69 -6.98 -31.32
N THR A 445 18.53 -6.41 -30.13
CA THR A 445 18.98 -5.03 -29.81
C THR A 445 20.51 -4.93 -29.86
N TRP A 446 21.23 -5.90 -29.30
CA TRP A 446 22.70 -5.90 -29.36
C TRP A 446 23.23 -5.99 -30.81
N GLU A 447 22.63 -6.85 -31.62
CA GLU A 447 22.97 -6.98 -33.05
C GLU A 447 22.65 -5.69 -33.83
N TRP A 448 21.51 -5.08 -33.53
CA TRP A 448 21.09 -3.80 -34.12
C TRP A 448 22.03 -2.65 -33.74
N LEU A 449 22.47 -2.59 -32.47
CA LEU A 449 23.44 -1.61 -31.98
C LEU A 449 24.81 -1.79 -32.67
N SER A 450 25.29 -3.03 -32.71
CA SER A 450 26.62 -3.37 -33.28
C SER A 450 26.77 -3.01 -34.76
N ARG A 451 25.67 -2.90 -35.50
CA ARG A 451 25.65 -2.53 -36.93
C ARG A 451 25.70 -1.03 -37.20
N ARG A 452 25.42 -0.18 -36.21
CA ARG A 452 25.25 1.28 -36.39
C ARG A 452 26.53 2.09 -36.20
N GLY A 453 27.62 1.47 -35.73
CA GLY A 453 28.91 2.13 -35.51
C GLY A 453 29.28 2.19 -34.02
N ASP A 454 30.32 2.96 -33.71
CA ASP A 454 30.91 3.02 -32.37
C ASP A 454 30.12 3.90 -31.37
N GLU A 455 29.24 4.78 -31.87
CA GLU A 455 28.45 5.73 -31.07
C GLU A 455 26.98 5.73 -31.50
N VAL A 456 26.06 5.72 -30.51
CA VAL A 456 24.61 5.81 -30.70
C VAL A 456 24.03 6.84 -29.74
N ASP A 457 23.21 7.78 -30.24
CA ASP A 457 22.56 8.81 -29.43
C ASP A 457 21.14 8.38 -29.02
N PHE A 458 20.86 8.39 -27.73
CA PHE A 458 19.55 8.08 -27.12
C PHE A 458 18.76 9.35 -26.71
N GLY A 459 19.16 10.54 -27.17
CA GLY A 459 18.39 11.78 -26.99
C GLY A 459 17.02 11.73 -27.68
N ILE A 460 16.06 12.54 -27.22
CA ILE A 460 14.67 12.52 -27.72
C ILE A 460 14.59 12.90 -29.22
N LEU A 461 15.48 13.80 -29.67
CA LEU A 461 15.60 14.20 -31.07
C LEU A 461 16.34 13.19 -31.96
N SER A 462 16.85 12.09 -31.39
CA SER A 462 17.57 11.09 -32.17
C SER A 462 16.62 10.34 -33.10
N ASN A 463 16.79 10.53 -34.41
CA ASN A 463 16.01 9.80 -35.42
C ASN A 463 16.29 8.28 -35.43
N VAL A 464 17.32 7.83 -34.71
CA VAL A 464 17.82 6.45 -34.75
C VAL A 464 16.72 5.44 -34.43
N ILE A 465 15.81 5.78 -33.50
CA ILE A 465 14.71 4.91 -33.08
C ILE A 465 13.52 5.04 -34.03
N SER A 466 13.13 6.26 -34.41
CA SER A 466 11.99 6.51 -35.31
C SER A 466 12.18 5.97 -36.72
N GLU A 467 13.42 5.88 -37.20
CA GLU A 467 13.77 5.34 -38.54
C GLU A 467 13.94 3.81 -38.54
N THR A 468 13.79 3.14 -37.39
CA THR A 468 13.98 1.70 -37.29
C THR A 468 12.76 0.91 -37.79
N LYS A 469 12.93 0.23 -38.93
CA LYS A 469 11.87 -0.58 -39.57
C LYS A 469 11.40 -1.78 -38.74
N ASN A 470 12.27 -2.39 -37.94
CA ASN A 470 11.98 -3.60 -37.15
C ASN A 470 11.87 -3.29 -35.65
N LEU A 471 11.38 -2.10 -35.27
CA LEU A 471 11.33 -1.68 -33.86
C LEU A 471 10.62 -2.69 -32.94
N PRO A 472 9.51 -3.35 -33.34
CA PRO A 472 8.85 -4.35 -32.48
C PRO A 472 9.72 -5.56 -32.11
N GLU A 473 10.67 -5.96 -32.95
CA GLU A 473 11.59 -7.10 -32.68
C GLU A 473 12.65 -6.75 -31.62
N LEU A 474 12.89 -5.45 -31.41
CA LEU A 474 13.87 -4.92 -30.45
C LEU A 474 13.23 -4.59 -29.10
N MET A 475 11.90 -4.53 -29.03
CA MET A 475 11.16 -4.24 -27.80
C MET A 475 10.94 -5.53 -26.99
N ALA A 476 10.83 -5.39 -25.67
CA ALA A 476 10.49 -6.52 -24.80
C ALA A 476 9.18 -7.21 -25.25
N PRO A 477 9.07 -8.55 -25.13
CA PRO A 477 7.88 -9.29 -25.54
C PRO A 477 6.63 -8.75 -24.85
N ARG A 478 5.63 -8.38 -25.67
CA ARG A 478 4.36 -7.84 -25.19
C ARG A 478 3.49 -8.98 -24.68
N SER A 479 3.13 -8.93 -23.41
CA SER A 479 2.17 -9.88 -22.82
C SER A 479 0.76 -9.56 -23.32
N THR A 480 -0.01 -10.58 -23.68
CA THR A 480 -1.43 -10.43 -24.03
C THR A 480 -2.29 -10.93 -22.88
N GLY A 481 -3.24 -10.10 -22.44
CA GLY A 481 -4.18 -10.46 -21.39
C GLY A 481 -5.34 -11.31 -21.89
N PRO A 482 -5.93 -12.13 -21.02
CA PRO A 482 -7.22 -12.76 -21.31
C PRO A 482 -8.31 -11.70 -21.48
N ILE A 483 -9.35 -12.08 -22.21
CA ILE A 483 -10.49 -11.22 -22.49
C ILE A 483 -11.46 -11.24 -21.31
N LEU A 484 -11.73 -10.07 -20.71
CA LEU A 484 -12.72 -9.94 -19.63
C LEU A 484 -14.14 -10.18 -20.16
N THR A 485 -14.84 -11.17 -19.61
CA THR A 485 -16.21 -11.52 -20.00
C THR A 485 -17.20 -11.19 -18.89
N ARG A 486 -18.48 -11.13 -19.22
CA ARG A 486 -19.56 -11.01 -18.24
C ARG A 486 -19.51 -12.13 -17.19
N SER A 487 -19.26 -13.37 -17.61
CA SER A 487 -19.17 -14.54 -16.71
C SER A 487 -18.04 -14.40 -15.69
N HIS A 488 -16.90 -13.80 -16.09
CA HIS A 488 -15.83 -13.48 -15.14
C HIS A 488 -16.30 -12.46 -14.10
N LEU A 489 -16.97 -11.38 -14.51
CA LEU A 489 -17.49 -10.36 -13.59
C LEU A 489 -18.57 -10.92 -12.65
N ASP A 490 -19.47 -11.77 -13.14
CA ASP A 490 -20.52 -12.42 -12.35
C ASP A 490 -19.96 -13.39 -11.31
N ARG A 491 -18.70 -13.86 -11.46
CA ARG A 491 -17.94 -14.62 -10.44
C ARG A 491 -17.19 -13.70 -9.49
N LEU A 492 -16.52 -12.68 -10.01
CA LEU A 492 -15.73 -11.72 -9.23
C LEU A 492 -16.62 -10.94 -8.24
N VAL A 493 -17.80 -10.51 -8.66
CA VAL A 493 -18.72 -9.74 -7.79
C VAL A 493 -19.29 -10.58 -6.62
N ARG A 494 -19.14 -11.91 -6.66
CA ARG A 494 -19.51 -12.82 -5.57
C ARG A 494 -18.40 -12.80 -4.54
N THR A 495 -18.58 -12.02 -3.49
CA THR A 495 -17.62 -11.89 -2.39
C THR A 495 -18.06 -12.66 -1.15
N SER A 496 -19.32 -13.11 -1.07
CA SER A 496 -19.80 -13.85 0.10
C SER A 496 -20.83 -14.93 -0.28
N PRO A 497 -20.47 -16.24 -0.16
CA PRO A 497 -19.10 -16.74 -0.08
C PRO A 497 -18.38 -16.56 -1.42
N ARG A 498 -17.05 -16.47 -1.36
CA ARG A 498 -16.20 -16.51 -2.54
C ARG A 498 -16.35 -17.88 -3.27
N PRO A 499 -16.36 -17.91 -4.62
CA PRO A 499 -16.41 -19.18 -5.36
C PRO A 499 -15.14 -20.02 -5.15
N ASP A 500 -15.28 -21.35 -4.97
CA ASP A 500 -14.15 -22.27 -4.79
C ASP A 500 -13.19 -22.28 -6.00
N ALA A 501 -13.76 -22.39 -7.20
CA ALA A 501 -13.04 -22.13 -8.44
C ALA A 501 -13.23 -20.65 -8.78
N ASP A 502 -12.18 -19.86 -8.70
CA ASP A 502 -12.23 -18.41 -8.91
C ASP A 502 -11.50 -17.97 -10.19
N VAL A 503 -11.55 -16.67 -10.50
CA VAL A 503 -10.87 -16.08 -11.66
C VAL A 503 -9.41 -15.74 -11.29
N ASP A 504 -8.47 -16.19 -12.11
CA ASP A 504 -7.04 -15.82 -12.01
C ASP A 504 -6.88 -14.35 -12.43
N ILE A 505 -6.92 -13.44 -11.47
CA ILE A 505 -6.81 -12.00 -11.71
C ILE A 505 -5.41 -11.59 -12.17
N ASP A 506 -4.35 -12.33 -11.82
CA ASP A 506 -2.98 -11.98 -12.20
C ASP A 506 -2.80 -12.07 -13.72
N ALA A 507 -3.40 -13.10 -14.34
CA ALA A 507 -3.43 -13.20 -15.79
C ALA A 507 -4.09 -11.99 -16.44
N PHE A 508 -5.10 -11.39 -15.81
CA PHE A 508 -5.75 -10.18 -16.30
C PHE A 508 -4.83 -8.94 -16.15
N LEU A 509 -4.14 -8.81 -15.02
CA LEU A 509 -3.30 -7.64 -14.74
C LEU A 509 -1.97 -7.64 -15.53
N HIS A 510 -1.33 -8.80 -15.66
CA HIS A 510 0.04 -8.96 -16.20
C HIS A 510 0.12 -9.74 -17.52
N GLY A 511 -0.99 -10.36 -17.91
CA GLY A 511 -1.14 -11.13 -19.14
C GLY A 511 -0.68 -12.59 -19.06
N LEU A 512 -1.00 -13.37 -20.08
CA LEU A 512 -0.77 -14.82 -20.12
C LEU A 512 0.73 -15.13 -20.22
N GLY A 513 1.20 -16.07 -19.39
CA GLY A 513 2.59 -16.55 -19.41
C GLY A 513 3.61 -15.65 -18.71
N ARG A 514 3.23 -14.41 -18.35
CA ARG A 514 3.92 -13.61 -17.32
C ARG A 514 3.21 -13.81 -16.00
N ARG A 515 3.49 -14.93 -15.33
CA ARG A 515 3.25 -14.98 -13.89
C ARG A 515 4.47 -14.31 -13.26
N PRO A 516 4.43 -13.07 -12.74
CA PRO A 516 5.32 -12.79 -11.63
C PRO A 516 5.01 -13.89 -10.61
N ASP A 517 6.02 -14.60 -10.13
CA ASP A 517 5.76 -15.51 -9.03
C ASP A 517 5.06 -14.71 -7.95
N PRO A 518 3.93 -15.20 -7.43
CA PRO A 518 3.25 -14.49 -6.37
C PRO A 518 4.22 -14.26 -5.21
N ASP A 519 4.38 -13.00 -4.82
CA ASP A 519 5.28 -12.65 -3.73
C ASP A 519 4.58 -12.87 -2.37
N VAL A 520 5.41 -13.06 -1.35
CA VAL A 520 5.06 -12.90 0.06
C VAL A 520 5.94 -11.79 0.65
N GLU A 521 5.47 -11.18 1.73
CA GLU A 521 6.25 -10.17 2.47
C GLU A 521 6.99 -10.87 3.62
N VAL A 522 8.32 -10.79 3.65
CA VAL A 522 9.14 -11.38 4.73
C VAL A 522 9.53 -10.29 5.72
N VAL A 523 9.28 -10.54 7.01
CA VAL A 523 9.54 -9.61 8.13
C VAL A 523 10.38 -10.31 9.20
N TRP A 524 11.40 -9.63 9.71
CA TRP A 524 12.31 -10.17 10.73
C TRP A 524 12.07 -9.50 12.08
N ARG A 525 11.73 -10.28 13.10
CA ARG A 525 11.53 -9.77 14.46
C ARG A 525 12.34 -10.51 15.52
N LYS A 526 12.74 -9.79 16.57
CA LYS A 526 13.47 -10.33 17.73
C LYS A 526 12.59 -10.87 18.84
N ASP A 527 11.35 -10.38 18.92
CA ASP A 527 10.32 -10.86 19.84
C ASP A 527 9.64 -12.16 19.36
N VAL A 528 10.06 -12.69 18.21
CA VAL A 528 9.67 -14.01 17.68
C VAL A 528 10.89 -14.93 17.69
N SER A 529 10.84 -16.02 18.45
CA SER A 529 11.94 -16.97 18.56
C SER A 529 11.69 -18.26 17.79
N ALA A 530 12.79 -18.86 17.30
CA ALA A 530 12.72 -20.13 16.58
C ALA A 530 12.26 -21.29 17.48
N GLU A 531 12.43 -21.16 18.80
CA GLU A 531 12.06 -22.18 19.78
C GLU A 531 10.55 -22.18 20.02
N THR A 532 9.94 -21.01 20.25
CA THR A 532 8.48 -20.88 20.40
C THR A 532 7.75 -21.42 19.19
N LEU A 533 8.19 -21.03 17.99
CA LEU A 533 7.55 -21.46 16.76
C LEU A 533 7.65 -22.99 16.57
N ARG A 534 8.72 -23.63 17.09
CA ARG A 534 8.82 -25.10 17.10
C ARG A 534 7.85 -25.74 18.09
N THR A 535 7.73 -25.19 19.30
CA THR A 535 6.81 -25.69 20.33
C THR A 535 5.34 -25.61 19.89
N ILE A 536 4.95 -24.51 19.25
CA ILE A 536 3.59 -24.37 18.71
C ILE A 536 3.36 -25.38 17.57
N ALA A 537 4.35 -25.51 16.68
CA ALA A 537 4.26 -26.47 15.57
C ALA A 537 4.21 -27.94 16.04
N SER A 538 4.71 -28.27 17.25
CA SER A 538 4.60 -29.62 17.83
C SER A 538 3.26 -29.92 18.50
N GLY A 539 2.36 -28.93 18.63
CA GLY A 539 1.00 -29.12 19.14
C GLY A 539 0.82 -28.94 20.65
N ASP A 540 1.84 -28.46 21.36
CA ASP A 540 1.76 -28.18 22.80
C ASP A 540 1.26 -26.75 23.04
N ASP A 541 0.23 -26.57 23.88
CA ASP A 541 -0.29 -25.26 24.33
C ASP A 541 -0.64 -24.26 23.20
N VAL A 542 -1.16 -24.78 22.09
CA VAL A 542 -1.35 -24.04 20.81
C VAL A 542 -2.28 -22.83 20.95
N GLU A 543 -3.39 -22.96 21.66
CA GLU A 543 -4.44 -21.93 21.70
C GLU A 543 -3.97 -20.67 22.46
N ALA A 544 -3.37 -20.85 23.66
CA ALA A 544 -2.86 -19.74 24.46
C ALA A 544 -1.67 -19.04 23.79
N ARG A 545 -0.75 -19.81 23.18
CA ARG A 545 0.45 -19.25 22.52
C ARG A 545 0.17 -18.56 21.20
N LEU A 546 -0.83 -19.01 20.44
CA LEU A 546 -1.29 -18.29 19.25
C LEU A 546 -1.99 -16.99 19.63
N GLU A 547 -2.67 -16.94 20.78
CA GLU A 547 -3.29 -15.72 21.32
C GLU A 547 -2.21 -14.69 21.70
N GLU A 548 -1.13 -15.10 22.39
CA GLU A 548 0.05 -14.25 22.68
C GLU A 548 0.63 -13.60 21.42
N PHE A 549 0.85 -14.38 20.35
CA PHE A 549 1.36 -13.84 19.09
C PHE A 549 0.34 -12.95 18.39
N SER A 550 -0.95 -13.31 18.43
CA SER A 550 -2.01 -12.47 17.87
C SER A 550 -2.02 -11.11 18.56
N ASP A 551 -1.88 -11.06 19.88
CA ASP A 551 -1.86 -9.81 20.64
C ASP A 551 -0.60 -8.98 20.36
N LEU A 552 0.57 -9.64 20.27
CA LEU A 552 1.84 -8.98 19.97
C LEU A 552 1.85 -8.35 18.58
N ILE A 553 1.48 -9.12 17.56
CA ILE A 553 1.47 -8.61 16.19
C ILE A 553 0.31 -7.63 15.98
N SER A 554 -0.80 -7.75 16.73
CA SER A 554 -1.86 -6.73 16.70
C SER A 554 -1.44 -5.42 17.37
N ALA A 555 -0.68 -5.49 18.45
CA ALA A 555 -0.11 -4.31 19.12
C ALA A 555 0.90 -3.61 18.22
N ILE A 556 1.64 -4.37 17.39
CA ILE A 556 2.66 -3.85 16.48
C ILE A 556 2.52 -4.53 15.14
N PRO A 557 1.58 -4.07 14.30
CA PRO A 557 1.36 -4.66 12.98
C PRO A 557 2.61 -4.55 12.11
N PRO A 558 2.88 -5.54 11.25
CA PRO A 558 3.94 -5.44 10.26
C PRO A 558 3.72 -4.22 9.36
N THR A 559 4.79 -3.52 9.02
CA THR A 559 4.77 -2.40 8.08
C THR A 559 5.52 -2.73 6.79
N PRO A 560 5.21 -2.10 5.64
CA PRO A 560 6.00 -2.31 4.42
C PRO A 560 7.46 -1.87 4.55
N ASP A 561 7.76 -0.97 5.50
CA ASP A 561 9.13 -0.50 5.71
C ASP A 561 9.98 -1.54 6.48
N GLU A 562 9.39 -2.43 7.28
CA GLU A 562 10.12 -3.57 7.88
C GLU A 562 10.13 -4.83 6.98
N ALA A 563 9.41 -4.83 5.85
CA ALA A 563 9.22 -5.99 4.99
C ALA A 563 10.10 -6.01 3.73
N VAL A 564 10.39 -7.21 3.23
CA VAL A 564 10.97 -7.47 1.90
C VAL A 564 10.01 -8.35 1.11
N SER A 565 9.66 -7.91 -0.10
CA SER A 565 8.81 -8.69 -0.99
C SER A 565 9.63 -9.70 -1.80
N VAL A 566 9.32 -10.98 -1.68
CA VAL A 566 10.10 -12.11 -2.22
C VAL A 566 9.16 -13.12 -2.89
N PRO A 567 9.55 -13.77 -4.01
CA PRO A 567 8.73 -14.81 -4.63
C PRO A 567 8.46 -15.93 -3.63
N ILE A 568 7.21 -16.38 -3.54
CA ILE A 568 6.82 -17.40 -2.58
C ILE A 568 7.68 -18.67 -2.68
N LEU A 569 8.06 -19.07 -3.89
CA LEU A 569 8.92 -20.24 -4.12
C LEU A 569 10.31 -20.03 -3.53
N GLN A 570 10.90 -18.84 -3.66
CA GLN A 570 12.21 -18.55 -3.04
C GLN A 570 12.14 -18.54 -1.52
N VAL A 571 11.03 -18.07 -0.93
CA VAL A 571 10.83 -18.12 0.52
C VAL A 571 10.65 -19.57 0.98
N LYS A 572 9.88 -20.38 0.25
CA LYS A 572 9.72 -21.81 0.51
C LYS A 572 11.07 -22.54 0.45
N GLU A 573 11.89 -22.28 -0.57
CA GLU A 573 13.23 -22.86 -0.72
C GLU A 573 14.18 -22.39 0.39
N TRP A 574 14.16 -21.11 0.74
CA TRP A 574 14.97 -20.57 1.82
C TRP A 574 14.58 -21.17 3.17
N LEU A 575 13.28 -21.37 3.44
CA LEU A 575 12.80 -21.97 4.66
C LEU A 575 12.96 -23.49 4.70
N ASP A 576 13.22 -24.18 3.58
CA ASP A 576 13.33 -25.64 3.53
C ASP A 576 14.41 -26.18 4.50
N ARG A 577 14.00 -27.00 5.47
CA ARG A 577 14.91 -27.61 6.47
C ARG A 577 15.81 -28.69 5.87
N SER A 578 15.43 -29.26 4.72
CA SER A 578 16.16 -30.36 4.08
C SER A 578 17.37 -29.89 3.27
N ARG A 579 17.48 -28.58 3.02
CA ARG A 579 18.60 -27.95 2.30
C ARG A 579 19.38 -27.02 3.23
N PRO A 580 20.62 -27.35 3.63
CA PRO A 580 21.50 -26.39 4.30
C PRO A 580 21.79 -25.20 3.37
N SER A 581 21.86 -23.96 3.87
CA SER A 581 22.00 -22.72 3.07
C SER A 581 23.22 -22.64 2.14
N ALA A 582 24.13 -23.62 2.21
CA ALA A 582 25.36 -23.68 1.42
C ALA A 582 25.25 -24.52 0.13
N GLN A 583 24.09 -25.11 -0.22
CA GLN A 583 23.97 -26.09 -1.32
C GLN A 583 22.98 -25.71 -2.45
N ALA A 584 22.74 -24.43 -2.71
CA ALA A 584 22.01 -24.04 -3.92
C ALA A 584 22.82 -24.42 -5.17
N THR A 585 22.24 -25.19 -6.10
CA THR A 585 22.95 -25.60 -7.31
C THR A 585 23.10 -24.41 -8.29
N PRO A 586 24.15 -24.36 -9.14
CA PRO A 586 24.43 -23.21 -10.00
C PRO A 586 23.30 -22.85 -11.00
N ARG A 587 22.39 -23.78 -11.31
CA ARG A 587 21.22 -23.55 -12.16
C ARG A 587 20.04 -22.92 -11.40
N GLU A 588 19.87 -23.23 -10.12
CA GLU A 588 18.82 -22.66 -9.26
C GLU A 588 19.14 -21.19 -8.93
N VAL A 589 20.41 -20.84 -8.69
CA VAL A 589 20.86 -19.45 -8.41
C VAL A 589 20.57 -18.48 -9.57
N VAL A 590 20.66 -18.94 -10.82
CA VAL A 590 20.42 -18.10 -12.01
C VAL A 590 18.92 -17.79 -12.20
N LEU A 591 18.04 -18.68 -11.76
CA LEU A 591 16.59 -18.48 -11.79
C LEU A 591 16.11 -17.64 -10.58
N THR A 592 16.77 -17.75 -9.43
CA THR A 592 16.45 -16.93 -8.24
C THR A 592 17.01 -15.49 -8.30
N ASP A 593 18.04 -15.24 -9.12
CA ASP A 593 18.66 -13.92 -9.36
C ASP A 593 17.85 -12.97 -10.26
N LEU A 594 16.73 -13.45 -10.79
CA LEU A 594 15.81 -12.70 -11.64
C LEU A 594 14.71 -12.03 -10.80
N GLU A 595 14.32 -10.81 -11.17
CA GLU A 595 12.97 -10.30 -10.89
C GLU A 595 11.92 -11.02 -11.78
N ALA A 596 12.06 -12.33 -11.98
CA ALA A 596 11.24 -13.16 -12.86
C ALA A 596 10.79 -14.44 -12.12
N PRO A 597 9.75 -15.14 -12.57
CA PRO A 597 9.25 -16.34 -11.90
C PRO A 597 10.30 -17.46 -11.83
N ALA A 598 10.33 -18.14 -10.69
CA ALA A 598 11.06 -19.37 -10.46
C ALA A 598 10.46 -20.53 -11.27
N SER A 599 11.28 -21.52 -11.58
CA SER A 599 10.85 -22.71 -12.31
C SER A 599 10.08 -23.69 -11.42
N GLU A 600 9.12 -24.43 -12.01
CA GLU A 600 8.34 -25.50 -11.37
C GLU A 600 9.24 -26.62 -10.78
N GLY A 601 9.62 -26.47 -9.51
CA GLY A 601 10.22 -27.51 -8.67
C GLY A 601 9.16 -28.19 -7.79
N ALA A 602 9.48 -29.38 -7.26
CA ALA A 602 8.61 -30.06 -6.31
C ALA A 602 8.47 -29.25 -5.01
N GLU A 603 7.24 -29.08 -4.49
CA GLU A 603 7.00 -28.28 -3.29
C GLU A 603 7.73 -28.86 -2.06
N PRO A 604 8.51 -28.05 -1.32
CA PRO A 604 9.18 -28.51 -0.11
C PRO A 604 8.15 -28.82 0.99
N GLN A 605 8.27 -30.01 1.58
CA GLN A 605 7.31 -30.53 2.57
C GLN A 605 7.62 -30.13 4.02
N HIS A 606 8.83 -29.66 4.32
CA HIS A 606 9.28 -29.39 5.70
C HIS A 606 10.03 -28.07 5.81
N LEU A 607 9.31 -27.01 6.14
CA LEU A 607 9.86 -25.67 6.35
C LEU A 607 10.36 -25.45 7.79
N ARG A 608 11.32 -24.53 7.93
CA ARG A 608 11.63 -23.86 9.19
C ARG A 608 10.35 -23.16 9.66
N PRO A 609 9.96 -23.27 10.95
CA PRO A 609 8.69 -22.75 11.42
C PRO A 609 8.69 -21.24 11.24
N CYS A 610 7.58 -20.71 10.74
CA CYS A 610 7.37 -19.29 10.56
C CYS A 610 5.97 -18.92 11.03
N LEU A 611 5.80 -17.66 11.43
CA LEU A 611 4.51 -17.09 11.78
C LEU A 611 3.93 -16.43 10.53
N VAL A 612 2.71 -16.78 10.17
CA VAL A 612 2.00 -16.19 9.04
C VAL A 612 0.95 -15.24 9.58
N TRP A 613 1.00 -14.00 9.12
CA TRP A 613 -0.03 -13.00 9.33
C TRP A 613 -0.86 -12.86 8.05
N ARG A 614 -2.14 -13.21 8.14
CA ARG A 614 -3.13 -13.14 7.04
C ARG A 614 -4.44 -12.61 7.57
N ASP A 615 -4.97 -11.56 6.94
CA ASP A 615 -6.28 -10.98 7.27
C ASP A 615 -6.49 -10.69 8.76
N GLY A 616 -5.47 -10.23 9.49
CA GLY A 616 -5.57 -9.96 10.93
C GLY A 616 -5.56 -11.21 11.82
N ARG A 617 -5.18 -12.37 11.28
CA ARG A 617 -5.01 -13.62 12.02
C ARG A 617 -3.57 -14.11 11.92
N CYS A 618 -3.09 -14.66 13.04
CA CYS A 618 -1.80 -15.31 13.15
C CYS A 618 -1.98 -16.83 13.13
N PHE A 619 -1.12 -17.53 12.39
CA PHE A 619 -0.94 -18.97 12.58
C PHE A 619 0.52 -19.36 12.32
N VAL A 620 0.97 -20.43 12.96
CA VAL A 620 2.33 -20.97 12.74
C VAL A 620 2.23 -22.10 11.73
N THR A 621 3.13 -22.12 10.74
CA THR A 621 3.21 -23.21 9.77
C THR A 621 4.63 -23.76 9.63
N THR A 622 4.71 -25.04 9.29
CA THR A 622 5.92 -25.75 8.85
C THR A 622 5.75 -26.38 7.48
N SER A 623 4.63 -26.11 6.78
CA SER A 623 4.32 -26.67 5.47
C SER A 623 4.34 -25.58 4.39
N GLY A 624 4.96 -25.88 3.25
CA GLY A 624 4.90 -25.00 2.08
C GLY A 624 3.49 -24.83 1.51
N SER A 625 2.58 -25.78 1.73
CA SER A 625 1.19 -25.70 1.24
C SER A 625 0.37 -24.59 1.88
N ASP A 626 0.76 -24.15 3.08
CA ASP A 626 -0.04 -23.21 3.87
C ASP A 626 0.26 -21.75 3.52
N LEU A 627 1.44 -21.51 2.92
CA LEU A 627 1.85 -20.20 2.42
C LEU A 627 1.09 -19.87 1.13
N GLN A 628 0.52 -18.67 1.10
CA GLN A 628 -0.24 -18.14 -0.03
C GLN A 628 0.34 -16.81 -0.50
N PRO A 629 0.11 -16.45 -1.79
CA PRO A 629 0.40 -15.12 -2.31
C PRO A 629 -0.19 -14.02 -1.41
N GLY A 630 0.60 -12.99 -1.11
CA GLY A 630 0.16 -11.87 -0.27
C GLY A 630 0.22 -12.11 1.24
N ASP A 631 0.69 -13.28 1.69
CA ASP A 631 0.98 -13.49 3.11
C ASP A 631 2.11 -12.58 3.60
N THR A 632 2.00 -12.18 4.88
CA THR A 632 3.14 -11.63 5.61
C THR A 632 3.75 -12.74 6.47
N VAL A 633 4.95 -13.17 6.10
CA VAL A 633 5.73 -14.22 6.75
C VAL A 633 6.70 -13.58 7.73
N ILE A 634 6.42 -13.74 9.02
CA ILE A 634 7.22 -13.21 10.12
C ILE A 634 8.17 -14.32 10.60
N VAL A 635 9.47 -14.02 10.58
CA VAL A 635 10.55 -14.94 10.93
C VAL A 635 11.45 -14.35 12.03
N PRO A 636 12.13 -15.20 12.83
CA PRO A 636 13.13 -14.73 13.77
C PRO A 636 14.28 -14.00 13.07
N SER A 637 14.76 -12.90 13.66
CA SER A 637 15.97 -12.17 13.19
C SER A 637 17.20 -13.07 13.00
N SER A 638 17.30 -14.17 13.74
CA SER A 638 18.40 -15.13 13.64
C SER A 638 18.41 -15.98 12.37
N TYR A 639 17.36 -15.94 11.53
CA TYR A 639 17.27 -16.76 10.32
C TYR A 639 18.16 -16.30 9.17
N GLY A 640 18.69 -15.07 9.22
CA GLY A 640 19.45 -14.45 8.14
C GLY A 640 18.59 -14.11 6.93
N GLY A 641 19.16 -14.14 5.73
CA GLY A 641 18.44 -13.88 4.47
C GLY A 641 18.51 -12.45 3.95
N LEU A 642 19.24 -11.55 4.61
CA LEU A 642 19.40 -10.15 4.20
C LEU A 642 20.88 -9.73 4.18
N GLU A 643 21.30 -8.99 3.15
CA GLU A 643 22.64 -8.40 3.04
C GLU A 643 22.54 -7.01 2.40
N ALA A 644 23.12 -5.99 3.05
CA ALA A 644 23.02 -4.59 2.61
C ALA A 644 21.57 -4.16 2.28
N GLY A 645 20.61 -4.61 3.10
CA GLY A 645 19.18 -4.36 2.91
C GLY A 645 18.52 -5.16 1.78
N ASN A 646 19.24 -5.97 1.02
CA ASN A 646 18.73 -6.77 -0.11
C ASN A 646 18.47 -8.23 0.29
N TRP A 647 17.46 -8.84 -0.33
CA TRP A 647 17.23 -10.28 -0.24
C TRP A 647 18.48 -11.06 -0.65
N ALA A 648 19.01 -11.83 0.30
CA ALA A 648 20.25 -12.58 0.16
C ALA A 648 20.06 -13.94 0.87
N PRO A 649 19.42 -14.93 0.24
CA PRO A 649 19.02 -16.18 0.90
C PRO A 649 20.19 -17.01 1.43
N SER A 650 21.42 -16.77 0.94
CA SER A 650 22.66 -17.38 1.43
C SER A 650 23.24 -16.70 2.66
N SER A 651 22.80 -15.48 3.02
CA SER A 651 23.27 -14.75 4.20
C SER A 651 22.77 -15.43 5.47
N THR A 652 23.70 -15.76 6.37
CA THR A 652 23.41 -16.34 7.68
C THR A 652 23.55 -15.34 8.83
N GLN A 653 23.89 -14.08 8.51
CA GLN A 653 24.05 -13.03 9.51
C GLN A 653 22.69 -12.63 10.09
N PRO A 654 22.55 -12.47 11.42
CA PRO A 654 21.30 -12.01 12.02
C PRO A 654 20.83 -10.68 11.41
N VAL A 655 19.55 -10.60 11.08
CA VAL A 655 18.94 -9.42 10.46
C VAL A 655 18.49 -8.45 11.56
N THR A 656 18.89 -7.18 11.43
CA THR A 656 18.46 -6.11 12.34
C THR A 656 16.94 -5.96 12.33
N ASP A 657 16.31 -6.02 13.50
CA ASP A 657 14.88 -5.70 13.68
C ASP A 657 14.70 -4.18 13.59
N VAL A 658 13.77 -3.73 12.73
CA VAL A 658 13.55 -2.31 12.42
C VAL A 658 12.12 -1.87 12.65
N ALA A 659 11.28 -2.64 13.35
CA ALA A 659 9.85 -2.34 13.47
C ALA A 659 9.59 -0.94 14.04
N GLU A 660 10.33 -0.51 15.08
CA GLU A 660 10.20 0.81 15.68
C GLU A 660 10.58 1.93 14.70
N ALA A 661 11.67 1.74 13.96
CA ALA A 661 12.16 2.72 12.99
C ALA A 661 11.21 2.83 11.78
N ALA A 662 10.65 1.69 11.36
CA ALA A 662 9.66 1.60 10.29
C ALA A 662 8.33 2.27 10.68
N VAL A 663 7.85 2.08 11.92
CA VAL A 663 6.67 2.81 12.42
C VAL A 663 6.96 4.30 12.54
N ARG A 664 8.15 4.70 13.03
CA ARG A 664 8.55 6.11 13.12
C ARG A 664 8.55 6.82 11.77
N ALA A 665 8.93 6.14 10.70
CA ALA A 665 8.88 6.69 9.35
C ALA A 665 7.45 7.08 8.90
N THR A 666 6.41 6.51 9.52
CA THR A 666 5.00 6.88 9.27
C THR A 666 4.54 8.12 10.04
N GLY A 667 5.41 8.75 10.83
CA GLY A 667 5.07 9.87 11.70
C GLY A 667 4.45 9.47 13.04
N ARG A 668 4.35 8.16 13.32
CA ARG A 668 3.86 7.62 14.60
C ARG A 668 5.03 7.23 15.49
N ALA A 669 4.98 7.53 16.79
CA ALA A 669 5.99 7.03 17.72
C ALA A 669 5.50 5.75 18.39
N LEU A 670 6.27 4.66 18.22
CA LEU A 670 6.02 3.37 18.88
C LEU A 670 7.31 2.81 19.48
N LEU A 671 7.21 2.20 20.67
CA LEU A 671 8.36 1.59 21.35
C LEU A 671 7.99 0.24 22.02
N ARG A 672 8.73 -0.82 21.71
CA ARG A 672 8.71 -2.11 22.46
C ARG A 672 9.74 -2.12 23.56
N ILE A 673 9.31 -2.44 24.78
CA ILE A 673 10.21 -2.63 25.92
C ILE A 673 10.14 -4.10 26.35
N ASN A 674 11.22 -4.85 26.07
CA ASN A 674 11.41 -6.27 26.42
C ASN A 674 12.92 -6.62 26.44
N PRO A 675 13.40 -7.49 27.36
CA PRO A 675 14.75 -8.07 27.32
C PRO A 675 15.28 -8.50 25.94
N ALA A 676 14.44 -9.02 25.03
CA ALA A 676 14.82 -9.46 23.69
C ALA A 676 15.09 -8.31 22.70
N THR A 677 14.38 -7.19 22.84
CA THR A 677 14.54 -5.99 21.99
C THR A 677 15.54 -4.99 22.58
N LEU A 678 15.90 -5.13 23.87
CA LEU A 678 16.72 -4.17 24.60
C LEU A 678 18.24 -4.47 24.69
N LYS A 679 18.84 -5.15 23.69
CA LYS A 679 20.29 -5.44 23.72
C LYS A 679 21.15 -4.24 23.28
N PRO A 680 22.28 -3.93 23.96
CA PRO A 680 23.15 -2.78 23.65
C PRO A 680 23.60 -2.65 22.18
N SER A 681 23.87 -3.77 21.51
CA SER A 681 24.33 -3.83 20.10
C SER A 681 23.27 -3.38 19.09
N ASP A 682 22.03 -3.18 19.53
CA ASP A 682 20.86 -2.98 18.68
C ASP A 682 20.32 -1.54 18.71
N PHE A 683 21.01 -0.62 19.40
CA PHE A 683 20.52 0.73 19.69
C PHE A 683 21.26 1.92 19.05
N PRO A 684 21.71 1.91 17.78
CA PRO A 684 22.20 3.14 17.17
C PRO A 684 21.08 4.22 17.02
N ASN A 685 19.80 3.84 17.05
CA ASN A 685 18.67 4.72 16.67
C ASN A 685 17.64 5.04 17.78
N LEU A 686 17.90 4.58 19.01
CA LEU A 686 17.07 4.90 20.19
C LEU A 686 17.73 5.93 21.13
N GLY A 687 18.94 6.40 20.81
CA GLY A 687 19.61 7.46 21.58
C GLY A 687 19.86 7.11 23.06
N LEU A 688 19.95 5.82 23.39
CA LEU A 688 20.51 5.35 24.65
C LEU A 688 22.04 5.56 24.65
N PRO A 689 22.70 5.65 25.83
CA PRO A 689 24.13 5.87 25.93
C PRO A 689 24.92 4.85 25.08
N SER A 690 26.01 5.34 24.48
CA SER A 690 26.84 4.59 23.53
C SER A 690 27.43 3.31 24.14
N GLU A 691 27.82 2.36 23.29
CA GLU A 691 28.44 1.10 23.74
C GLU A 691 29.68 1.38 24.63
N ASP A 692 30.39 2.47 24.37
CA ASP A 692 31.53 2.96 25.16
C ASP A 692 31.17 3.41 26.59
N GLU A 693 29.94 3.87 26.83
CA GLU A 693 29.44 4.26 28.16
C GLU A 693 28.98 3.05 29.00
N LEU A 694 28.72 1.91 28.36
CA LEU A 694 28.23 0.67 28.99
C LEU A 694 29.31 -0.43 29.16
N LEU A 695 30.54 -0.16 28.70
CA LEU A 695 31.70 -1.06 28.76
C LEU A 695 32.13 -1.57 30.16
N PRO A 696 31.89 -0.91 31.32
CA PRO A 696 32.41 -1.44 32.58
C PRO A 696 31.60 -2.60 33.18
N LEU A 697 30.55 -3.09 32.51
CA LEU A 697 29.67 -4.15 33.02
C LEU A 697 29.76 -5.44 32.19
N SER A 698 29.84 -6.59 32.87
CA SER A 698 29.76 -7.90 32.20
C SER A 698 28.39 -8.11 31.53
N GLU A 699 28.32 -8.98 30.52
CA GLU A 699 27.06 -9.32 29.81
C GLU A 699 26.00 -9.85 30.80
N SER A 700 26.42 -10.62 31.80
CA SER A 700 25.59 -11.12 32.89
C SER A 700 25.09 -10.01 33.83
N GLU A 701 25.90 -8.98 34.13
CA GLU A 701 25.48 -7.84 34.96
C GLU A 701 24.53 -6.89 34.21
N ARG A 702 24.72 -6.73 32.90
CA ARG A 702 23.80 -5.97 32.04
C ARG A 702 22.46 -6.68 31.90
N PHE A 703 22.48 -7.99 31.67
CA PHE A 703 21.28 -8.83 31.63
C PHE A 703 20.58 -8.88 33.00
N ALA A 704 21.32 -8.97 34.11
CA ALA A 704 20.76 -8.91 35.45
C ALA A 704 20.15 -7.56 35.80
N ARG A 705 20.70 -6.43 35.33
CA ARG A 705 20.09 -5.09 35.48
C ARG A 705 18.82 -4.93 34.65
N LEU A 706 18.78 -5.46 33.42
CA LEU A 706 17.59 -5.49 32.57
C LEU A 706 16.51 -6.45 33.13
N GLN A 707 16.89 -7.61 33.66
CA GLN A 707 15.99 -8.52 34.38
C GLN A 707 15.50 -7.94 35.70
N ALA A 708 16.35 -7.23 36.45
CA ALA A 708 15.96 -6.51 37.67
C ALA A 708 14.95 -5.37 37.37
N LEU A 709 14.90 -4.89 36.13
CA LEU A 709 13.92 -3.93 35.65
C LEU A 709 12.51 -4.52 35.43
N VAL A 710 12.41 -5.85 35.22
CA VAL A 710 11.18 -6.58 34.82
C VAL A 710 10.71 -7.58 35.92
N GLY A 711 11.21 -7.48 37.15
CA GLY A 711 11.00 -8.51 38.18
C GLY A 711 10.56 -8.04 39.58
N SER A 712 9.35 -8.47 39.96
CA SER A 712 8.69 -8.62 41.28
C SER A 712 8.48 -7.41 42.21
N VAL A 713 7.25 -7.32 42.74
CA VAL A 713 6.88 -6.52 43.93
C VAL A 713 7.31 -7.30 45.18
N THR A 714 7.99 -6.64 46.12
CA THR A 714 8.28 -7.20 47.45
C THR A 714 7.46 -6.48 48.51
N LEU A 715 6.90 -7.25 49.43
CA LEU A 715 6.25 -6.72 50.63
C LEU A 715 7.34 -6.25 51.60
N ASP A 716 7.13 -5.10 52.25
CA ASP A 716 7.94 -4.70 53.38
C ASP A 716 7.62 -5.56 54.63
N ARG A 717 8.25 -5.23 55.76
CA ARG A 717 8.08 -5.99 57.01
C ARG A 717 6.66 -5.90 57.59
N ASP A 718 5.86 -4.95 57.16
CA ASP A 718 4.50 -4.69 57.64
C ASP A 718 3.43 -5.20 56.67
N GLY A 719 3.85 -5.82 55.55
CA GLY A 719 2.95 -6.37 54.53
C GLY A 719 2.48 -5.33 53.50
N GLU A 720 3.09 -4.15 53.47
CA GLU A 720 2.79 -3.10 52.50
C GLU A 720 3.71 -3.23 51.26
N PRO A 721 3.20 -3.02 50.04
CA PRO A 721 3.99 -3.10 48.82
C PRO A 721 5.02 -1.97 48.75
N MET A 722 6.31 -2.30 48.77
CA MET A 722 7.39 -1.31 48.66
C MET A 722 7.81 -1.15 47.18
N ILE A 723 7.49 -0.01 46.58
CA ILE A 723 7.84 0.30 45.19
C ILE A 723 9.30 0.75 45.13
N THR A 724 10.19 -0.09 44.59
CA THR A 724 11.63 0.19 44.47
C THR A 724 12.08 0.62 43.07
N GLY A 725 11.18 1.24 42.28
CA GLY A 725 11.50 1.76 40.94
C GLY A 725 11.40 0.72 39.81
N ARG A 726 10.37 -0.15 39.84
CA ARG A 726 10.19 -1.32 38.94
C ARG A 726 8.87 -1.22 38.17
N ILE A 727 8.77 -1.81 36.97
CA ILE A 727 7.50 -1.90 36.21
C ILE A 727 6.74 -3.17 36.64
N PRO A 728 5.49 -3.09 37.15
CA PRO A 728 4.74 -4.25 37.64
C PRO A 728 4.26 -5.18 36.51
N THR A 729 4.12 -6.47 36.81
CA THR A 729 3.40 -7.42 35.92
C THR A 729 1.91 -7.07 35.88
N PRO A 730 1.15 -7.47 34.85
CA PRO A 730 -0.29 -7.22 34.80
C PRO A 730 -1.02 -7.67 36.07
N GLU A 731 -0.69 -8.85 36.62
CA GLU A 731 -1.36 -9.37 37.82
C GLU A 731 -1.01 -8.58 39.09
N THR A 732 0.21 -8.01 39.17
CA THR A 732 0.63 -7.20 40.31
C THR A 732 0.18 -5.74 40.20
N ALA A 733 0.10 -5.18 38.99
CA ALA A 733 -0.46 -3.85 38.75
C ALA A 733 -1.94 -3.77 39.15
N GLU A 734 -2.70 -4.84 38.88
CA GLU A 734 -4.11 -4.96 39.22
C GLU A 734 -4.35 -5.19 40.72
N ALA A 735 -3.45 -5.92 41.39
CA ALA A 735 -3.52 -6.18 42.83
C ALA A 735 -3.17 -4.95 43.71
N PHE A 736 -2.37 -4.00 43.20
CA PHE A 736 -1.82 -2.89 43.99
C PHE A 736 -2.21 -1.48 43.49
N ASP A 737 -3.08 -1.37 42.50
CA ASP A 737 -3.54 -0.10 41.88
C ASP A 737 -2.40 0.82 41.39
N VAL A 738 -1.22 0.25 41.10
CA VAL A 738 -0.06 0.98 40.55
C VAL A 738 -0.11 0.90 39.03
N HIS A 739 -0.39 2.02 38.37
CA HIS A 739 -0.52 2.03 36.91
C HIS A 739 0.85 2.08 36.19
N PRO A 740 1.15 1.14 35.26
CA PRO A 740 2.45 1.03 34.57
C PRO A 740 2.95 2.30 33.86
N HIS A 741 2.03 3.16 33.41
CA HIS A 741 2.38 4.37 32.64
C HIS A 741 3.18 5.40 33.44
N ALA A 742 2.95 5.56 34.75
CA ALA A 742 3.70 6.51 35.57
C ALA A 742 5.17 6.10 35.72
N LEU A 743 5.42 4.80 35.90
CA LEU A 743 6.76 4.23 36.02
C LEU A 743 7.50 4.25 34.67
N LEU A 744 6.79 4.01 33.57
CA LEU A 744 7.32 4.12 32.22
C LEU A 744 7.65 5.58 31.86
N GLN A 745 6.81 6.54 32.26
CA GLN A 745 7.10 7.97 32.10
C GLN A 745 8.38 8.38 32.82
N ASP A 746 8.55 7.96 34.08
CA ASP A 746 9.75 8.25 34.86
C ASP A 746 10.99 7.61 34.23
N TRP A 747 10.89 6.35 33.80
CA TRP A 747 12.01 5.65 33.16
C TRP A 747 12.43 6.32 31.84
N ILE A 748 11.47 6.66 30.98
CA ILE A 748 11.73 7.35 29.70
C ILE A 748 12.34 8.72 29.96
N SER A 749 11.79 9.49 30.89
CA SER A 749 12.30 10.83 31.26
C SER A 749 13.75 10.80 31.77
N GLN A 750 14.18 9.69 32.37
CA GLN A 750 15.52 9.54 32.93
C GLN A 750 16.55 8.96 31.95
N HIS A 751 16.12 8.18 30.95
CA HIS A 751 17.03 7.36 30.14
C HIS A 751 16.89 7.55 28.63
N ALA A 752 15.79 8.12 28.13
CA ALA A 752 15.58 8.28 26.69
C ALA A 752 16.24 9.56 26.15
N ALA A 753 16.66 9.54 24.88
CA ALA A 753 17.18 10.73 24.22
C ALA A 753 16.11 11.83 24.10
N PRO A 754 16.53 13.12 24.02
CA PRO A 754 15.63 14.27 23.93
C PRO A 754 14.55 14.15 22.83
N HIS A 755 14.91 13.64 21.66
CA HIS A 755 13.96 13.46 20.55
C HIS A 755 12.87 12.40 20.81
N ILE A 756 13.14 11.40 21.66
CA ILE A 756 12.14 10.42 22.09
C ILE A 756 11.17 11.07 23.09
N LEU A 757 11.70 11.90 23.99
CA LEU A 757 10.90 12.67 24.94
C LEU A 757 9.95 13.64 24.23
N GLU A 758 10.43 14.29 23.16
CA GLU A 758 9.62 15.14 22.29
C GLU A 758 8.51 14.35 21.55
N SER A 759 8.79 13.10 21.17
CA SER A 759 7.86 12.28 20.38
C SER A 759 6.69 11.69 21.18
N PHE A 760 6.89 11.39 22.47
CA PHE A 760 5.86 10.75 23.31
C PHE A 760 5.15 11.71 24.27
N GLY A 761 5.69 12.90 24.52
CA GLY A 761 5.08 13.88 25.42
C GLY A 761 4.78 13.31 26.81
N GLN A 762 3.55 13.50 27.30
CA GLN A 762 3.06 12.91 28.55
C GLN A 762 2.39 11.55 28.27
N ILE A 763 2.99 10.46 28.76
CA ILE A 763 2.47 9.10 28.64
C ILE A 763 1.31 8.92 29.61
N THR A 764 0.13 8.66 29.06
CA THR A 764 -1.08 8.33 29.84
C THR A 764 -1.35 6.83 29.84
N LYS A 765 -2.28 6.36 30.68
CA LYS A 765 -2.77 4.97 30.65
C LYS A 765 -3.24 4.52 29.27
N ARG A 766 -3.73 5.44 28.42
CA ARG A 766 -4.14 5.10 27.06
C ARG A 766 -2.93 4.67 26.26
N ASN A 767 -1.81 5.39 26.35
CA ASN A 767 -0.59 5.22 25.55
C ASN A 767 0.18 3.91 25.77
N VAL A 768 -0.21 3.08 26.75
CA VAL A 768 0.52 1.87 27.14
C VAL A 768 -0.34 0.63 26.93
N GLN A 769 0.11 -0.25 26.04
CA GLN A 769 -0.42 -1.61 25.91
C GLN A 769 0.58 -2.60 26.51
N VAL A 770 0.09 -3.59 27.24
CA VAL A 770 0.93 -4.68 27.79
C VAL A 770 0.53 -5.97 27.09
N VAL A 771 1.52 -6.64 26.51
CA VAL A 771 1.34 -7.93 25.82
C VAL A 771 2.15 -8.99 26.54
N THR A 772 1.55 -10.14 26.80
CA THR A 772 2.24 -11.28 27.43
C THR A 772 3.06 -12.02 26.37
N SER A 773 4.30 -12.39 26.68
CA SER A 773 5.17 -13.18 25.79
C SER A 773 6.05 -14.15 26.56
N GLU A 774 6.71 -15.09 25.86
CA GLU A 774 7.70 -16.00 26.48
C GLU A 774 8.90 -15.29 27.13
N PHE A 775 9.18 -14.06 26.70
CA PHE A 775 10.26 -13.23 27.22
C PHE A 775 9.83 -12.37 28.43
N GLY A 776 8.59 -12.55 28.91
CA GLY A 776 7.95 -11.70 29.90
C GLY A 776 6.99 -10.68 29.28
N PRO A 777 6.45 -9.74 30.08
CA PRO A 777 5.56 -8.70 29.58
C PRO A 777 6.31 -7.76 28.62
N ILE A 778 5.73 -7.52 27.45
CA ILE A 778 6.17 -6.54 26.46
C ILE A 778 5.32 -5.29 26.66
N TYR A 779 5.96 -4.19 27.01
CA TYR A 779 5.28 -2.89 27.09
C TYR A 779 5.41 -2.20 25.74
N VAL A 780 4.26 -1.89 25.14
CA VAL A 780 4.15 -1.19 23.86
C VAL A 780 3.63 0.21 24.14
N LEU A 781 4.45 1.21 23.81
CA LEU A 781 4.11 2.62 23.96
C LEU A 781 3.73 3.20 22.61
N SER A 782 2.63 3.93 22.52
CA SER A 782 2.18 4.62 21.29
C SER A 782 1.83 6.09 21.56
N SER A 783 2.34 7.01 20.72
CA SER A 783 2.02 8.45 20.80
C SER A 783 0.59 8.78 20.43
N ASP A 784 -0.03 8.00 19.53
CA ASP A 784 -1.39 8.21 19.04
C ASP A 784 -2.22 6.96 19.27
N ILE A 785 -3.31 7.08 20.04
CA ILE A 785 -4.35 6.05 20.15
C ILE A 785 -5.69 6.67 19.81
N ASP A 786 -5.72 7.40 18.70
CA ASP A 786 -6.89 7.38 17.82
C ASP A 786 -6.67 6.29 16.77
N ARG A 787 -6.65 5.06 17.29
CA ARG A 787 -7.07 3.78 16.68
C ARG A 787 -6.98 3.63 15.16
N GLU A 788 -5.99 2.86 14.70
CA GLU A 788 -6.13 1.97 13.55
C GLU A 788 -5.32 0.67 13.76
N ALA A 789 -5.89 -0.26 14.51
CA ALA A 789 -5.54 -1.69 14.46
C ALA A 789 -6.87 -2.46 14.37
N ILE A 790 -7.33 -2.77 13.15
CA ILE A 790 -8.64 -3.40 12.94
C ILE A 790 -8.46 -4.90 12.66
N ASP A 791 -9.05 -5.61 13.62
CA ASP A 791 -9.42 -7.02 13.74
C ASP A 791 -10.14 -7.58 12.49
N SER A 792 -10.10 -8.90 12.37
CA SER A 792 -10.56 -9.71 11.22
C SER A 792 -12.07 -9.99 11.18
N GLU A 793 -12.87 -9.27 11.98
CA GLU A 793 -14.33 -9.35 11.93
C GLU A 793 -14.94 -8.00 11.48
N PRO A 794 -15.69 -7.95 10.37
CA PRO A 794 -16.42 -6.76 9.98
C PRO A 794 -17.67 -6.72 10.82
N ALA A 795 -17.60 -5.96 11.93
CA ALA A 795 -18.73 -5.34 12.64
C ALA A 795 -18.32 -4.86 14.04
N ARG A 796 -17.03 -4.61 14.30
CA ARG A 796 -16.65 -3.85 15.49
C ARG A 796 -15.81 -2.67 15.07
N SER A 797 -16.49 -1.53 14.91
CA SER A 797 -15.84 -0.24 15.07
C SER A 797 -14.89 -0.37 16.25
N ASN A 798 -13.62 0.03 16.08
CA ASN A 798 -12.73 0.32 17.18
C ASN A 798 -13.32 1.54 17.91
N SER A 799 -14.49 1.39 18.50
CA SER A 799 -15.17 2.35 19.35
C SER A 799 -14.98 1.88 20.77
N THR A 800 -14.76 2.82 21.67
CA THR A 800 -14.75 2.59 23.10
C THR A 800 -16.15 2.05 23.41
N ALA A 801 -16.26 1.09 24.31
CA ALA A 801 -17.54 0.59 24.78
C ALA A 801 -18.52 1.76 24.97
N CYS A 802 -19.55 1.83 24.10
CA CYS A 802 -20.47 2.94 24.07
C CYS A 802 -21.87 2.43 23.71
N ARG A 803 -22.73 2.39 24.72
CA ARG A 803 -24.15 2.16 24.57
C ARG A 803 -24.79 3.22 23.65
N CYS A 804 -25.47 2.75 22.61
CA CYS A 804 -26.21 3.57 21.63
C CYS A 804 -27.59 2.95 21.41
N LEU A 805 -28.63 3.78 21.36
CA LEU A 805 -30.01 3.34 21.10
C LEU A 805 -30.20 3.01 19.62
N LEU A 806 -31.07 2.04 19.33
CA LEU A 806 -31.27 1.55 17.97
C LEU A 806 -31.83 2.63 17.04
N ASP A 807 -32.92 3.28 17.44
CA ASP A 807 -33.58 4.29 16.59
C ASP A 807 -32.70 5.54 16.39
N ASP A 808 -31.94 5.95 17.40
CA ASP A 808 -30.97 7.05 17.26
C ASP A 808 -29.87 6.69 16.26
N HIS A 809 -29.32 5.46 16.34
CA HIS A 809 -28.33 4.98 15.38
C HIS A 809 -28.89 4.96 13.95
N LEU A 810 -30.09 4.42 13.74
CA LEU A 810 -30.74 4.38 12.42
C LEU A 810 -30.93 5.80 11.85
N ARG A 811 -31.32 6.76 12.70
CA ARG A 811 -31.44 8.17 12.31
C ARG A 811 -30.11 8.77 11.91
N ASP A 812 -29.06 8.56 12.73
CA ASP A 812 -27.71 9.03 12.43
C ASP A 812 -27.21 8.47 11.10
N VAL A 813 -27.32 7.16 10.87
CA VAL A 813 -26.87 6.53 9.62
C VAL A 813 -27.64 7.08 8.42
N ALA A 814 -28.95 7.32 8.55
CA ALA A 814 -29.76 7.92 7.50
C ALA A 814 -29.36 9.37 7.18
N GLU A 815 -29.01 10.17 8.20
CA GLU A 815 -28.51 11.53 8.01
C GLU A 815 -27.17 11.54 7.29
N TRP A 816 -26.25 10.65 7.68
CA TRP A 816 -24.97 10.48 6.99
C TRP A 816 -25.16 10.06 5.53
N ALA A 817 -26.01 9.04 5.30
CA ALA A 817 -26.32 8.57 3.95
C ALA A 817 -26.93 9.69 3.09
N ALA A 818 -27.86 10.48 3.64
CA ALA A 818 -28.47 11.61 2.95
C ALA A 818 -27.45 12.67 2.53
N LYS A 819 -26.50 13.00 3.42
CA LYS A 819 -25.42 13.95 3.14
C LYS A 819 -24.44 13.42 2.09
N PHE A 820 -24.13 12.12 2.13
CA PHE A 820 -23.28 11.50 1.10
C PHE A 820 -23.95 11.46 -0.27
N VAL A 821 -25.20 11.02 -0.38
CA VAL A 821 -25.87 10.95 -1.69
C VAL A 821 -26.01 12.33 -2.33
N ASP A 822 -26.29 13.37 -1.53
CA ASP A 822 -26.38 14.76 -1.99
C ASP A 822 -25.03 15.27 -2.51
N CYS A 823 -23.97 15.20 -1.69
CA CYS A 823 -22.67 15.74 -2.10
C CYS A 823 -22.04 14.96 -3.27
N LEU A 824 -22.24 13.64 -3.34
CA LEU A 824 -21.76 12.80 -4.44
C LEU A 824 -22.54 13.02 -5.74
N GLY A 825 -23.70 13.71 -5.69
CA GLY A 825 -24.53 14.00 -6.86
C GLY A 825 -25.34 12.79 -7.33
N ILE A 826 -25.80 11.94 -6.42
CA ILE A 826 -26.69 10.82 -6.71
C ILE A 826 -28.12 11.35 -6.81
N GLY A 827 -28.76 11.13 -7.96
CA GLY A 827 -30.11 11.61 -8.23
C GLY A 827 -31.23 10.77 -7.58
N SER A 828 -32.40 11.38 -7.37
CA SER A 828 -33.65 10.64 -7.11
C SER A 828 -34.07 9.87 -8.38
N PRO A 829 -34.63 8.65 -8.27
CA PRO A 829 -35.07 7.95 -7.05
C PRO A 829 -34.00 7.15 -6.30
N LEU A 830 -32.74 7.18 -6.73
CA LEU A 830 -31.69 6.32 -6.18
C LEU A 830 -31.21 6.77 -4.79
N ALA A 831 -31.09 8.09 -4.60
CA ALA A 831 -30.78 8.69 -3.30
C ALA A 831 -31.78 8.24 -2.22
N GLU A 832 -33.08 8.22 -2.55
CA GLU A 832 -34.15 7.78 -1.64
C GLU A 832 -34.03 6.30 -1.26
N ALA A 833 -33.63 5.43 -2.19
CA ALA A 833 -33.41 4.02 -1.92
C ALA A 833 -32.26 3.80 -0.91
N VAL A 834 -31.14 4.54 -1.06
CA VAL A 834 -29.99 4.43 -0.13
C VAL A 834 -30.36 4.95 1.26
N VAL A 835 -31.05 6.10 1.35
CA VAL A 835 -31.49 6.67 2.64
C VAL A 835 -32.53 5.78 3.32
N SER A 836 -33.47 5.19 2.56
CA SER A 836 -34.42 4.21 3.11
C SER A 836 -33.72 2.95 3.59
N ALA A 837 -32.71 2.45 2.88
CA ALA A 837 -31.91 1.33 3.35
C ALA A 837 -31.20 1.67 4.67
N ALA A 838 -30.61 2.86 4.78
CA ALA A 838 -29.96 3.34 6.00
C ALA A 838 -30.89 3.37 7.22
N ARG A 839 -32.15 3.81 7.04
CA ARG A 839 -33.17 3.83 8.11
C ARG A 839 -33.58 2.44 8.60
N LEU A 840 -33.39 1.41 7.79
CA LEU A 840 -33.98 0.09 8.02
C LEU A 840 -32.92 -1.03 8.19
N HIS A 841 -31.64 -0.75 7.94
CA HIS A 841 -30.61 -1.77 7.81
C HIS A 841 -30.43 -2.66 9.05
N ASP A 842 -30.67 -2.10 10.23
CA ASP A 842 -30.33 -2.69 11.52
C ASP A 842 -31.55 -3.13 12.35
N LEU A 843 -32.77 -3.07 11.79
CA LEU A 843 -34.02 -3.43 12.48
C LEU A 843 -34.00 -4.84 13.09
N GLY A 844 -33.30 -5.78 12.47
CA GLY A 844 -33.15 -7.15 12.95
C GLY A 844 -32.41 -7.28 14.28
N LYS A 845 -31.70 -6.23 14.73
CA LYS A 845 -31.14 -6.17 16.09
C LYS A 845 -32.24 -6.19 17.16
N ALA A 846 -33.50 -5.99 16.81
CA ALA A 846 -34.65 -6.14 17.70
C ALA A 846 -34.90 -7.59 18.16
N ASP A 847 -34.24 -8.60 17.58
CA ASP A 847 -34.29 -9.98 18.11
C ASP A 847 -33.94 -9.97 19.61
N ALA A 848 -34.84 -10.48 20.45
CA ALA A 848 -34.70 -10.44 21.90
C ALA A 848 -33.40 -11.11 22.38
N ARG A 849 -32.94 -12.14 21.68
CA ARG A 849 -31.66 -12.83 21.94
C ARG A 849 -30.49 -11.95 21.55
N PHE A 850 -30.59 -11.20 20.44
CA PHE A 850 -29.55 -10.23 20.05
C PHE A 850 -29.49 -9.05 21.04
N GLN A 851 -30.62 -8.56 21.52
CA GLN A 851 -30.64 -7.55 22.59
C GLN A 851 -30.07 -8.08 23.91
N ALA A 852 -30.36 -9.33 24.28
CA ALA A 852 -29.72 -9.98 25.43
C ALA A 852 -28.20 -10.11 25.23
N TYR A 853 -27.75 -10.38 24.00
CA TYR A 853 -26.32 -10.40 23.66
C TYR A 853 -25.66 -9.03 23.86
N LEU A 854 -26.29 -7.94 23.39
CA LEU A 854 -25.79 -6.58 23.60
C LEU A 854 -25.77 -6.17 25.09
N ARG A 855 -26.51 -6.87 25.95
CA ARG A 855 -26.62 -6.63 27.39
C ARG A 855 -25.96 -7.71 28.24
N GLU A 856 -25.01 -8.46 27.66
CA GLU A 856 -24.21 -9.45 28.38
C GLU A 856 -25.00 -10.60 29.04
N GLY A 857 -26.14 -10.93 28.45
CA GLY A 857 -27.04 -11.99 28.93
C GLY A 857 -28.12 -11.51 29.90
N ALA A 858 -28.28 -10.20 30.11
CA ALA A 858 -29.41 -9.68 30.87
C ALA A 858 -30.73 -9.96 30.13
N ILE A 859 -31.75 -10.41 30.89
CA ILE A 859 -33.10 -10.65 30.36
C ILE A 859 -33.70 -9.32 29.92
N THR A 860 -34.14 -9.26 28.66
CA THR A 860 -34.82 -8.09 28.09
C THR A 860 -36.31 -8.13 28.45
N GLN A 861 -36.84 -7.04 28.97
CA GLN A 861 -38.29 -6.86 29.14
C GLN A 861 -38.92 -6.35 27.84
N GLN A 862 -40.22 -6.61 27.65
CA GLN A 862 -40.96 -6.28 26.43
C GLN A 862 -41.04 -4.76 26.12
N ASN A 863 -40.66 -3.90 27.07
CA ASN A 863 -40.61 -2.44 26.95
C ASN A 863 -39.18 -1.87 27.05
N ASP A 864 -38.15 -2.71 26.98
CA ASP A 864 -36.77 -2.22 27.03
C ASP A 864 -36.44 -1.44 25.76
N VAL A 865 -35.80 -0.28 25.95
CA VAL A 865 -35.30 0.54 24.84
C VAL A 865 -34.26 -0.27 24.05
N LEU A 866 -34.46 -0.44 22.75
CA LEU A 866 -33.57 -1.25 21.91
C LEU A 866 -32.19 -0.60 21.76
N LEU A 867 -31.14 -1.42 21.81
CA LEU A 867 -29.75 -0.98 21.63
C LEU A 867 -29.24 -1.36 20.24
N ALA A 868 -28.45 -0.48 19.63
CA ALA A 868 -27.65 -0.80 18.45
C ALA A 868 -26.30 -1.42 18.81
N LYS A 869 -25.73 -1.04 19.98
CA LYS A 869 -24.38 -1.41 20.43
C LYS A 869 -24.31 -1.64 21.95
N SER A 870 -23.34 -2.47 22.35
CA SER A 870 -23.08 -2.86 23.75
C SER A 870 -21.97 -2.02 24.40
N ASP A 871 -21.86 -2.14 25.74
CA ASP A 871 -20.73 -1.61 26.53
C ASP A 871 -19.53 -2.59 26.60
N ILE A 872 -19.48 -3.61 25.74
CA ILE A 872 -18.36 -4.54 25.71
C ILE A 872 -17.31 -3.98 24.75
N PRO A 873 -16.06 -3.73 25.20
CA PRO A 873 -14.99 -3.34 24.28
C PRO A 873 -14.79 -4.42 23.20
N PRO A 874 -14.61 -4.02 21.92
CA PRO A 874 -14.37 -4.98 20.84
C PRO A 874 -13.22 -5.95 21.07
N GLN A 875 -12.17 -5.45 21.73
CA GLN A 875 -10.92 -6.14 22.05
C GLN A 875 -11.10 -7.19 23.17
N ASP A 876 -12.17 -7.10 23.97
CA ASP A 876 -12.46 -8.04 25.04
C ASP A 876 -13.20 -9.27 24.47
N ARG A 877 -12.43 -10.15 23.80
CA ARG A 877 -12.95 -11.34 23.12
C ARG A 877 -13.61 -12.32 24.10
N GLN A 878 -13.06 -12.44 25.31
CA GLN A 878 -13.58 -13.33 26.35
C GLN A 878 -14.97 -12.88 26.84
N ARG A 879 -15.14 -11.60 27.17
CA ARG A 879 -16.43 -11.04 27.61
C ARG A 879 -17.49 -11.15 26.52
N ASN A 880 -17.11 -10.91 25.27
CA ASN A 880 -18.02 -11.09 24.13
C ASN A 880 -18.46 -12.54 23.94
N ARG A 881 -17.55 -13.51 24.08
CA ARG A 881 -17.89 -14.94 24.02
C ARG A 881 -18.90 -15.32 25.11
N LEU A 882 -18.67 -14.87 26.34
CA LEU A 882 -19.57 -15.11 27.47
C LEU A 882 -20.94 -14.45 27.28
N ALA A 883 -20.98 -13.21 26.80
CA ALA A 883 -22.21 -12.49 26.50
C ALA A 883 -23.07 -13.26 25.47
N ARG A 884 -22.45 -13.76 24.40
CA ARG A 884 -23.17 -14.55 23.38
C ARG A 884 -23.71 -15.85 23.95
N LEU A 885 -22.90 -16.60 24.70
CA LEU A 885 -23.33 -17.85 25.33
C LEU A 885 -24.54 -17.64 26.25
N ARG A 886 -24.53 -16.57 27.05
CA ARG A 886 -25.64 -16.23 27.96
C ARG A 886 -26.91 -15.77 27.23
N SER A 887 -26.75 -15.14 26.06
CA SER A 887 -27.88 -14.58 25.30
C SER A 887 -28.75 -15.63 24.59
N GLY A 888 -28.23 -16.83 24.38
CA GLY A 888 -28.88 -17.84 23.54
C GLY A 888 -28.93 -17.51 22.05
N TYR A 889 -28.29 -16.41 21.58
CA TYR A 889 -28.27 -16.05 20.15
C TYR A 889 -27.40 -17.05 19.35
N PRO A 890 -28.00 -17.86 18.44
CA PRO A 890 -27.29 -18.94 17.77
C PRO A 890 -26.05 -18.48 16.98
N ARG A 891 -25.02 -19.33 16.94
CA ARG A 891 -23.80 -19.04 16.17
C ARG A 891 -24.12 -19.04 14.67
N GLY A 892 -23.68 -18.01 13.96
CA GLY A 892 -23.87 -17.88 12.50
C GLY A 892 -25.11 -17.11 12.05
N LEU A 893 -26.09 -16.85 12.94
CA LEU A 893 -27.22 -16.00 12.60
C LEU A 893 -26.81 -14.54 12.40
N ARG A 894 -27.40 -13.92 11.38
CA ARG A 894 -27.11 -12.57 10.88
C ARG A 894 -28.36 -11.68 11.01
N HIS A 895 -28.27 -10.59 11.76
CA HIS A 895 -29.41 -9.71 12.03
C HIS A 895 -29.93 -9.03 10.75
N GLU A 896 -29.09 -8.90 9.72
CA GLU A 896 -29.44 -8.37 8.40
C GLU A 896 -30.60 -9.13 7.75
N VAL A 897 -30.67 -10.44 8.00
CA VAL A 897 -31.75 -11.30 7.48
C VAL A 897 -33.09 -10.95 8.14
N ALA A 898 -33.08 -10.70 9.45
CA ALA A 898 -34.25 -10.23 10.17
C ALA A 898 -34.61 -8.79 9.78
N SER A 899 -33.63 -7.91 9.53
CA SER A 899 -33.89 -6.55 9.04
C SER A 899 -34.64 -6.55 7.71
N VAL A 900 -34.21 -7.36 6.73
CA VAL A 900 -34.90 -7.49 5.44
C VAL A 900 -36.34 -7.97 5.65
N ALA A 901 -36.54 -8.99 6.49
CA ALA A 901 -37.87 -9.55 6.75
C ALA A 901 -38.82 -8.53 7.38
N LEU A 902 -38.35 -7.75 8.36
CA LEU A 902 -39.13 -6.68 8.99
C LEU A 902 -39.42 -5.51 8.05
N ALA A 903 -38.49 -5.19 7.15
CA ALA A 903 -38.63 -4.06 6.23
C ALA A 903 -39.57 -4.32 5.05
N GLN A 904 -39.92 -5.58 4.74
CA GLN A 904 -40.66 -5.93 3.50
C GLN A 904 -41.93 -5.11 3.26
N GLU A 905 -42.74 -4.87 4.30
CA GLU A 905 -43.99 -4.12 4.16
C GLU A 905 -43.74 -2.62 3.93
N LEU A 906 -42.76 -2.06 4.63
CA LEU A 906 -42.37 -0.65 4.51
C LEU A 906 -41.77 -0.32 3.12
N LEU A 907 -41.18 -1.32 2.47
CA LEU A 907 -40.53 -1.16 1.17
C LEU A 907 -41.48 -1.28 -0.02
N ARG A 908 -42.76 -1.65 0.14
CA ARG A 908 -43.64 -1.88 -1.02
C ARG A 908 -43.82 -0.63 -1.89
N ASP A 909 -43.86 0.54 -1.25
CA ASP A 909 -44.11 1.83 -1.90
C ASP A 909 -42.82 2.66 -2.06
N THR A 910 -41.65 2.11 -1.68
CA THR A 910 -40.39 2.84 -1.85
C THR A 910 -39.86 2.72 -3.28
N PRO A 911 -39.17 3.75 -3.79
CA PRO A 911 -38.50 3.64 -5.08
C PRO A 911 -37.38 2.58 -5.03
N ASN A 912 -37.28 1.77 -6.08
CA ASN A 912 -36.31 0.67 -6.18
C ASN A 912 -36.34 -0.27 -4.95
N PRO A 913 -37.46 -0.95 -4.67
CA PRO A 913 -37.62 -1.75 -3.46
C PRO A 913 -36.66 -2.95 -3.41
N GLY A 914 -36.34 -3.55 -4.55
CA GLY A 914 -35.35 -4.63 -4.65
C GLY A 914 -33.94 -4.16 -4.31
N LEU A 915 -33.51 -3.00 -4.84
CA LEU A 915 -32.21 -2.42 -4.47
C LEU A 915 -32.16 -2.09 -2.97
N THR A 916 -33.23 -1.51 -2.42
CA THR A 916 -33.28 -1.16 -0.99
C THR A 916 -33.15 -2.40 -0.11
N ARG A 917 -33.88 -3.50 -0.44
CA ARG A 917 -33.73 -4.79 0.24
C ARG A 917 -32.31 -5.34 0.13
N PHE A 918 -31.69 -5.27 -1.05
CA PHE A 918 -30.32 -5.72 -1.25
C PHE A 918 -29.34 -4.93 -0.37
N LEU A 919 -29.44 -3.60 -0.33
CA LEU A 919 -28.56 -2.76 0.49
C LEU A 919 -28.72 -3.05 1.99
N ILE A 920 -29.95 -3.29 2.46
CA ILE A 920 -30.21 -3.75 3.83
C ILE A 920 -29.55 -5.12 4.06
N ALA A 921 -29.63 -6.05 3.11
CA ALA A 921 -29.00 -7.36 3.25
C ALA A 921 -27.47 -7.29 3.29
N SER A 922 -26.85 -6.43 2.49
CA SER A 922 -25.41 -6.47 2.24
C SER A 922 -24.56 -5.52 3.09
N HIS A 923 -25.14 -4.82 4.07
CA HIS A 923 -24.44 -3.77 4.81
C HIS A 923 -23.22 -4.27 5.65
N HIS A 924 -23.12 -5.55 5.99
CA HIS A 924 -21.89 -6.13 6.57
C HIS A 924 -21.00 -6.89 5.58
N GLY A 925 -21.31 -6.82 4.27
CA GLY A 925 -20.57 -7.50 3.20
C GLY A 925 -21.03 -8.92 2.88
N TYR A 926 -22.07 -9.41 3.55
CA TYR A 926 -22.76 -10.67 3.23
C TYR A 926 -23.84 -10.44 2.17
N GLY A 927 -24.53 -11.49 1.71
CA GLY A 927 -25.66 -11.32 0.80
C GLY A 927 -25.27 -10.89 -0.61
N ARG A 928 -24.02 -11.13 -1.04
CA ARG A 928 -23.49 -10.87 -2.39
C ARG A 928 -23.13 -12.16 -3.15
N PRO A 929 -24.12 -12.95 -3.62
CA PRO A 929 -25.56 -12.83 -3.39
C PRO A 929 -26.06 -13.63 -2.17
N PHE A 930 -25.19 -14.42 -1.53
CA PHE A 930 -25.61 -15.43 -0.56
C PHE A 930 -25.22 -15.04 0.87
N PHE A 931 -26.04 -15.48 1.82
CA PHE A 931 -25.64 -15.52 3.22
C PHE A 931 -25.01 -16.88 3.52
N PRO A 932 -24.11 -16.97 4.52
CA PRO A 932 -23.81 -18.24 5.18
C PRO A 932 -25.11 -18.91 5.66
N ALA A 933 -25.13 -20.24 5.80
CA ALA A 933 -26.34 -20.96 6.22
C ALA A 933 -26.94 -20.37 7.51
N GLN A 934 -28.18 -19.90 7.42
CA GLN A 934 -28.94 -19.32 8.53
C GLN A 934 -29.86 -20.39 9.13
N ILE A 935 -29.40 -21.05 10.20
CA ILE A 935 -30.15 -22.12 10.86
C ILE A 935 -30.56 -21.63 12.24
N ASP A 936 -31.83 -21.26 12.38
CA ASP A 936 -32.44 -20.98 13.68
C ASP A 936 -33.26 -22.21 14.13
N PRO A 937 -32.78 -23.00 15.11
CA PRO A 937 -33.47 -24.22 15.56
C PRO A 937 -34.84 -23.92 16.17
N ASP A 938 -35.02 -22.71 16.71
CA ASP A 938 -36.21 -22.33 17.47
C ASP A 938 -37.23 -21.54 16.63
N GLN A 939 -36.90 -21.22 15.37
CA GLN A 939 -37.73 -20.45 14.44
C GLN A 939 -38.33 -19.19 15.08
N TYR A 940 -37.50 -18.43 15.81
CA TYR A 940 -37.93 -17.37 16.71
C TYR A 940 -38.67 -16.23 15.98
N GLN A 941 -39.66 -15.61 16.65
CA GLN A 941 -40.36 -14.43 16.15
C GLN A 941 -39.57 -13.17 16.50
N VAL A 942 -39.41 -12.26 15.54
CA VAL A 942 -38.75 -10.97 15.79
C VAL A 942 -39.78 -9.86 15.73
N GLU A 943 -39.89 -9.09 16.82
CA GLU A 943 -40.76 -7.92 16.94
C GLU A 943 -39.89 -6.66 17.08
N TYR A 944 -40.17 -5.64 16.27
CA TYR A 944 -39.62 -4.31 16.43
C TYR A 944 -40.74 -3.34 16.84
N ARG A 945 -40.46 -2.48 17.82
CA ARG A 945 -41.35 -1.39 18.24
C ARG A 945 -40.51 -0.13 18.44
N GLY A 946 -40.66 0.83 17.55
CA GLY A 946 -39.89 2.08 17.57
C GLY A 946 -40.46 3.12 16.61
N GLU A 947 -39.59 4.00 16.09
CA GLU A 947 -39.98 5.08 15.18
C GLU A 947 -40.66 4.61 13.90
N HIS A 948 -40.35 3.41 13.42
CA HIS A 948 -40.97 2.82 12.23
C HIS A 948 -42.29 2.06 12.53
N GLY A 949 -42.85 2.23 13.73
CA GLY A 949 -44.06 1.55 14.17
C GLY A 949 -43.80 0.16 14.75
N ALA A 950 -44.85 -0.65 14.85
CA ALA A 950 -44.76 -2.03 15.31
C ALA A 950 -44.65 -2.96 14.10
N LEU A 951 -43.50 -3.62 13.95
CA LEU A 951 -43.21 -4.57 12.87
C LEU A 951 -43.01 -5.96 13.48
N CYS A 952 -43.44 -6.99 12.76
CA CYS A 952 -43.32 -8.36 13.20
C CYS A 952 -42.99 -9.28 12.03
N SER A 953 -42.01 -10.16 12.22
CA SER A 953 -41.69 -11.24 11.29
C SER A 953 -41.75 -12.59 12.01
N GLU A 954 -42.59 -13.49 11.50
CA GLU A 954 -42.61 -14.88 11.93
C GLU A 954 -41.43 -15.63 11.28
N SER A 955 -40.49 -16.08 12.11
CA SER A 955 -39.35 -16.93 11.68
C SER A 955 -38.52 -16.35 10.51
N PRO A 956 -37.85 -15.20 10.70
CA PRO A 956 -37.10 -14.53 9.62
C PRO A 956 -35.95 -15.40 9.04
N TYR A 957 -35.50 -16.42 9.77
CA TYR A 957 -34.40 -17.32 9.40
C TYR A 957 -34.85 -18.65 8.77
N ARG A 958 -36.10 -18.76 8.26
CA ARG A 958 -36.68 -20.03 7.81
C ARG A 958 -36.00 -20.56 6.53
N GLY A 959 -35.39 -21.75 6.63
CA GLY A 959 -34.98 -22.55 5.46
C GLY A 959 -33.59 -22.24 4.88
N GLY A 960 -32.69 -21.61 5.64
CA GLY A 960 -31.31 -21.38 5.21
C GLY A 960 -31.12 -20.27 4.17
N ALA A 961 -32.20 -19.64 3.71
CA ALA A 961 -32.19 -18.46 2.86
C ALA A 961 -32.90 -17.29 3.57
N PRO A 962 -32.49 -16.03 3.33
CA PRO A 962 -33.22 -14.88 3.86
C PRO A 962 -34.67 -14.88 3.37
N ALA A 963 -35.60 -14.54 4.26
CA ALA A 963 -36.99 -14.30 3.89
C ALA A 963 -37.06 -13.09 2.93
N GLY A 964 -37.03 -13.36 1.62
CA GLY A 964 -37.16 -12.37 0.55
C GLY A 964 -35.88 -12.15 -0.28
N GLY A 965 -35.94 -12.54 -1.56
CA GLY A 965 -35.37 -11.82 -2.70
C GLY A 965 -33.86 -11.61 -2.85
N THR A 966 -32.96 -11.92 -1.90
CA THR A 966 -31.60 -11.34 -1.95
C THR A 966 -30.76 -11.68 -3.21
N PRO A 967 -30.81 -12.89 -3.80
CA PRO A 967 -30.04 -13.18 -5.02
C PRO A 967 -30.66 -12.56 -6.28
N ASP A 968 -31.99 -12.53 -6.37
CA ASP A 968 -32.70 -11.94 -7.51
C ASP A 968 -32.61 -10.41 -7.47
N ASP A 969 -32.80 -9.81 -6.28
CA ASP A 969 -32.61 -8.38 -6.03
C ASP A 969 -31.18 -7.94 -6.38
N PHE A 970 -30.16 -8.72 -6.02
CA PHE A 970 -28.77 -8.45 -6.40
C PHE A 970 -28.56 -8.54 -7.92
N ALA A 971 -29.11 -9.57 -8.57
CA ALA A 971 -29.01 -9.73 -10.03
C ALA A 971 -29.72 -8.59 -10.77
N ASP A 972 -30.88 -8.15 -10.30
CA ASP A 972 -31.63 -7.00 -10.83
C ASP A 972 -30.90 -5.68 -10.61
N ALA A 973 -30.30 -5.49 -9.44
CA ALA A 973 -29.47 -4.33 -9.17
C ALA A 973 -28.27 -4.27 -10.14
N ILE A 974 -27.57 -5.40 -10.38
CA ILE A 974 -26.47 -5.46 -11.36
C ILE A 974 -26.97 -5.15 -12.76
N ARG A 975 -28.13 -5.67 -13.17
CA ARG A 975 -28.72 -5.39 -14.48
C ARG A 975 -29.01 -3.90 -14.66
N SER A 976 -29.45 -3.22 -13.60
CA SER A 976 -29.92 -1.83 -13.66
C SER A 976 -28.80 -0.82 -13.48
N PHE A 977 -27.85 -1.08 -12.57
CA PHE A 977 -26.81 -0.13 -12.15
C PHE A 977 -25.37 -0.58 -12.48
N GLY A 978 -25.20 -1.78 -13.03
CA GLY A 978 -23.89 -2.37 -13.32
C GLY A 978 -23.14 -2.86 -12.07
N TRP A 979 -22.09 -3.66 -12.27
CA TRP A 979 -21.33 -4.29 -11.18
C TRP A 979 -20.75 -3.27 -10.20
N TRP A 980 -20.13 -2.21 -10.70
CA TRP A 980 -19.53 -1.16 -9.87
C TRP A 980 -20.54 -0.17 -9.31
N GLY A 981 -21.64 0.12 -10.02
CA GLY A 981 -22.68 1.02 -9.49
C GLY A 981 -23.35 0.44 -8.25
N VAL A 982 -23.70 -0.84 -8.28
CA VAL A 982 -24.22 -1.56 -7.08
C VAL A 982 -23.19 -1.59 -5.95
N ALA A 983 -21.92 -1.85 -6.28
CA ALA A 983 -20.84 -1.84 -5.29
C ALA A 983 -20.65 -0.46 -4.63
N TRP A 984 -20.84 0.62 -5.38
CA TRP A 984 -20.70 1.98 -4.86
C TRP A 984 -21.86 2.43 -3.99
N LEU A 985 -23.09 2.06 -4.35
CA LEU A 985 -24.27 2.31 -3.51
C LEU A 985 -24.18 1.56 -2.18
N GLU A 986 -23.69 0.31 -2.22
CA GLU A 986 -23.37 -0.43 -0.99
C GLU A 986 -22.28 0.28 -0.19
N ALA A 987 -21.19 0.72 -0.83
CA ALA A 987 -20.11 1.43 -0.16
C ALA A 987 -20.63 2.66 0.60
N ILE A 988 -21.53 3.46 0.00
CA ILE A 988 -22.09 4.66 0.63
C ILE A 988 -22.85 4.32 1.91
N LEU A 989 -23.75 3.34 1.87
CA LEU A 989 -24.51 2.91 3.05
C LEU A 989 -23.58 2.42 4.16
N ARG A 990 -22.62 1.56 3.81
CA ARG A 990 -21.71 0.95 4.79
C ARG A 990 -20.79 1.97 5.44
N LEU A 991 -20.29 2.92 4.66
CA LEU A 991 -19.45 3.99 5.17
C LEU A 991 -20.25 5.02 5.99
N ALA A 992 -21.54 5.21 5.69
CA ALA A 992 -22.44 5.99 6.54
C ALA A 992 -22.65 5.32 7.92
N ASP A 993 -22.86 4.00 7.94
CA ASP A 993 -22.92 3.24 9.20
C ASP A 993 -21.61 3.37 9.99
N HIS A 994 -20.48 3.10 9.35
CA HIS A 994 -19.17 3.23 9.98
C HIS A 994 -18.92 4.64 10.55
N GLY A 995 -19.32 5.70 9.82
CA GLY A 995 -19.19 7.09 10.25
C GLY A 995 -20.04 7.44 11.47
N ALA A 996 -21.35 7.18 11.43
CA ALA A 996 -22.25 7.37 12.55
C ALA A 996 -21.81 6.58 13.79
N SER A 997 -21.30 5.37 13.55
CA SER A 997 -20.72 4.49 14.55
C SER A 997 -19.50 5.07 15.28
N ARG A 998 -18.62 5.79 14.57
CA ARG A 998 -17.43 6.45 15.15
C ARG A 998 -17.82 7.67 15.98
N LEU A 999 -18.73 8.50 15.47
CA LEU A 999 -19.18 9.72 16.17
C LEU A 999 -19.80 9.43 17.54
N ASN A 1000 -20.68 8.43 17.60
CA ASN A 1000 -21.32 8.00 18.84
C ASN A 1000 -20.30 7.56 19.92
N ALA A 1001 -19.16 7.02 19.51
CA ALA A 1001 -18.09 6.62 20.42
C ALA A 1001 -17.31 7.81 21.00
N ALA A 1002 -17.14 8.89 20.23
CA ALA A 1002 -16.40 10.08 20.64
C ALA A 1002 -17.22 10.97 21.59
N GLY A 1003 -18.50 11.23 21.29
CA GLY A 1003 -19.35 12.15 22.05
C GLY A 1003 -19.68 11.75 23.50
N ASN A 1004 -19.48 10.48 23.89
CA ASN A 1004 -19.73 9.98 25.24
C ASN A 1004 -18.47 9.99 26.15
N VAL A 1005 -17.29 10.30 25.59
CA VAL A 1005 -16.05 10.45 26.38
C VAL A 1005 -16.08 11.75 27.19
N ASP A 1006 -16.56 12.85 26.60
CA ASP A 1006 -16.68 14.15 27.28
C ASP A 1006 -17.66 14.14 28.45
N ARG A 1007 -18.65 13.24 28.46
CA ARG A 1007 -19.64 13.10 29.55
C ARG A 1007 -19.17 12.24 30.72
N ARG A 1008 -18.08 11.49 30.58
CA ARG A 1008 -17.52 10.66 31.68
C ARG A 1008 -16.42 11.40 32.47
N THR A 1009 -15.93 12.53 31.96
CA THR A 1009 -14.95 13.42 32.60
C THR A 1009 -15.58 14.65 33.26
N SER A 1010 -16.91 14.77 33.24
CA SER A 1010 -17.68 15.86 33.84
C SER A 1010 -18.44 15.43 35.09
#